data_AF-A0A6A4JMX7-F1
#
_entry.id   AF-A0A6A4JMX7-F1
#
_cell.length_a   1.000
_cell.length_b   1.000
_cell.length_c   1.000
_cell.angle_alpha   90.00
_cell.angle_beta   90.00
_cell.angle_gamma   90.00
#
_symmetry.space_group_name_H-M   'P 1'
#
loop_
_entity.id
_entity.type
_entity.pdbx_description
1 polymer ?
#
loop_
_entity_poly.entity_id
_entity_poly.type
_entity_poly.pdbx_seq_one_letter_code
_entity_poly.pdbx_strand_id
1 'polypeptide(L)'
;MGNVRKPTRWECNRTISLTPEDPRTTVTSPEFPRPYPDDVVCIAAVSAPPAFTILLEFEELVLEEEPSCSYDYVEIQAMNETNRYCGDWSDRLKLLRKVLMGPELKIKFLSDYSYHFGGFKARISIEQTWPECEDGRQQLYNHSCYQFISYPEVTWHTANEICRGHQGEVASVHSAAEERFIVRKIRESREYSATAVYWLGGKTNASNEWYWSDKTPLDFSGWVSGSKELHGVGLQTEEGERCLALQWKGSPTPLLPSSLYWSAQPCDMVGGYVCKKLNPGSGLHLNLNKTVNGTEGSLASYQHPEHYLNNLDYWIIISAPEKTRVVVNLHSLDLEHQSQCLYDFLEVVDPPGVTGGDPTRLCGHYEAEELEKLHIVSTKNEVHIHFHSDYSVTDRGFSLSWKAVDVSGCPLHTTTAKQGVLVSPNYPDFLLSRLDCSTTILAPVGKRVWLEVVDYDSDEPILEVDLGGGEGRLTPFASSTLLSDGIYVSSGERMQVTLRTGDNPNGKGCKIIYKAVSDVKEERAVKLGSRTWGRLLHLNFPSGPPRRVDVTQKLIVPLGNTLLLQFNRPTETNGIQDVGCTDENIIEVMDWYSDSNGTLWRLCTEDIGPQLSIESWLNTLRVRTIYGQEPGPNINLTVTVRPDAAYKTKLLSKEVLEPLVETCTPNPCQNGGKCVTSSITGKHSCQCLGHFTGMMCGLTLCELQPCLFGECLLTPNGFKCICKPGYHGDTCEERVRPCSSNPCDVRGECIETTDANFKCRCHAWWEGTKCDRRILHIPYKPLSERMLQEPFWLGLITVTVVLAVLGLFWCAKRHFPEKLEKLLQEENERNRPYISNRHCPSVRERTLAVSATRDGLAMAASGGSGNRAGAEPKTLLGRLASPSPRKKRNNSTPTKKSSASEKKQILQQLVSPALNAGESIPLSSNSLSVEPSTSSAETSFTAKLTPDQTLKLEKKVTFARLLDKVSSEMSSGSELEVGGPKGSSSADQLTRNADPVKSPNSTSSNQGSDSRSSSETHLSIGTPSRSRCMLL
;
A
#
# COMPACT_ATOMS: atom_id res chain seq x y z
N MET A 1 55.93 45.03 -47.92
CA MET A 1 55.91 43.67 -47.33
C MET A 1 55.41 43.80 -45.90
N GLY A 2 54.40 43.07 -45.44
CA GLY A 2 53.50 42.16 -46.16
C GLY A 2 52.27 41.84 -45.30
N ASN A 3 51.11 41.59 -45.92
CA ASN A 3 49.88 41.25 -45.19
C ASN A 3 50.00 39.87 -44.54
N VAL A 4 50.01 39.81 -43.20
CA VAL A 4 49.68 38.59 -42.48
C VAL A 4 48.15 38.43 -42.54
N ARG A 5 47.70 37.43 -43.30
CA ARG A 5 46.26 37.11 -43.41
C ARG A 5 45.76 36.58 -42.06
N LYS A 6 44.54 36.96 -41.66
CA LYS A 6 43.80 36.20 -40.63
C LYS A 6 43.63 34.75 -41.11
N PRO A 7 43.77 33.73 -40.24
CA PRO A 7 43.31 32.40 -40.57
C PRO A 7 41.78 32.40 -40.67
N THR A 8 41.31 32.25 -41.91
CA THR A 8 40.27 31.28 -42.32
C THR A 8 39.07 31.08 -41.40
N ARG A 9 37.92 31.61 -41.86
CA ARG A 9 36.58 31.01 -41.76
C ARG A 9 36.64 29.48 -41.59
N TRP A 10 35.96 28.94 -40.59
CA TRP A 10 35.92 27.49 -40.34
C TRP A 10 35.28 26.74 -41.52
N GLU A 11 36.07 26.00 -42.29
CA GLU A 11 35.60 25.19 -43.43
C GLU A 11 35.06 23.83 -42.92
N CYS A 12 33.95 23.89 -42.19
CA CYS A 12 33.25 22.72 -41.63
C CYS A 12 32.21 22.09 -42.57
N ASN A 13 31.97 22.67 -43.75
CA ASN A 13 31.07 22.11 -44.76
C ASN A 13 31.62 20.78 -45.31
N ARG A 14 30.78 19.75 -45.39
CA ARG A 14 31.17 18.40 -45.84
C ARG A 14 30.11 17.78 -46.74
N THR A 15 30.55 17.04 -47.75
CA THR A 15 29.71 16.14 -48.55
C THR A 15 30.16 14.71 -48.29
N ILE A 16 29.24 13.85 -47.86
CA ILE A 16 29.49 12.46 -47.50
C ILE A 16 28.59 11.59 -48.37
N SER A 17 29.12 10.52 -48.96
CA SER A 17 28.35 9.54 -49.72
C SER A 17 28.48 8.18 -49.05
N LEU A 18 27.35 7.59 -48.68
CA LEU A 18 27.27 6.25 -48.08
C LEU A 18 27.16 5.19 -49.17
N THR A 19 27.78 4.03 -48.95
CA THR A 19 27.72 2.87 -49.88
C THR A 19 27.37 1.61 -49.10
N PRO A 20 26.95 0.51 -49.77
CA PRO A 20 26.69 -0.76 -49.09
C PRO A 20 27.91 -1.32 -48.33
N GLU A 21 29.13 -1.00 -48.76
CA GLU A 21 30.38 -1.39 -48.12
C GLU A 21 30.73 -0.52 -46.89
N ASP A 22 30.48 0.79 -46.97
CA ASP A 22 30.60 1.74 -45.86
C ASP A 22 29.22 2.35 -45.51
N PRO A 23 28.30 1.57 -44.90
CA PRO A 23 26.89 1.94 -44.74
C PRO A 23 26.63 2.90 -43.57
N ARG A 24 27.67 3.48 -42.96
CA ARG A 24 27.55 4.33 -41.76
C ARG A 24 28.61 5.40 -41.67
N THR A 25 28.24 6.54 -41.10
CA THR A 25 29.10 7.70 -40.86
C THR A 25 28.67 8.44 -39.59
N THR A 26 29.46 9.43 -39.16
CA THR A 26 29.14 10.30 -38.02
C THR A 26 29.39 11.75 -38.38
N VAL A 27 28.41 12.61 -38.14
CA VAL A 27 28.51 14.07 -38.28
C VAL A 27 28.48 14.69 -36.89
N THR A 28 29.39 15.62 -36.62
CA THR A 28 29.48 16.33 -35.34
C THR A 28 29.40 17.84 -35.55
N SER A 29 29.17 18.57 -34.46
CA SER A 29 29.57 19.97 -34.35
C SER A 29 31.09 20.13 -34.57
N PRO A 30 31.59 21.35 -34.85
CA PRO A 30 33.02 21.62 -34.86
C PRO A 30 33.64 21.41 -33.48
N GLU A 31 34.91 21.01 -33.44
CA GLU A 31 35.73 20.76 -32.24
C GLU A 31 35.22 19.68 -31.24
N PHE A 32 34.04 19.09 -31.46
CA PHE A 32 33.48 17.98 -30.67
C PHE A 32 34.51 16.90 -30.29
N PRO A 33 34.60 16.44 -29.02
CA PRO A 33 33.72 16.72 -27.89
C PRO A 33 34.12 17.94 -27.05
N ARG A 34 34.83 18.92 -27.63
CA ARG A 34 34.94 20.26 -27.03
C ARG A 34 33.74 21.10 -27.43
N PRO A 35 33.44 22.19 -26.69
CA PRO A 35 32.42 23.13 -27.10
C PRO A 35 32.69 23.70 -28.49
N TYR A 36 31.61 23.97 -29.23
CA TYR A 36 31.69 24.54 -30.57
C TYR A 36 32.10 26.03 -30.56
N PRO A 37 32.65 26.55 -31.66
CA PRO A 37 32.92 27.98 -31.83
C PRO A 37 31.67 28.82 -32.11
N ASP A 38 31.70 30.08 -31.67
CA ASP A 38 30.71 31.13 -31.95
C ASP A 38 30.78 31.64 -33.41
N ASP A 39 29.68 32.16 -33.96
CA ASP A 39 29.52 32.69 -35.34
C ASP A 39 29.91 31.68 -36.45
N VAL A 40 29.43 30.44 -36.33
CA VAL A 40 29.77 29.35 -37.27
C VAL A 40 28.54 28.70 -37.91
N VAL A 41 28.57 28.59 -39.24
CA VAL A 41 27.55 27.88 -40.03
C VAL A 41 28.18 26.70 -40.76
N CYS A 42 27.74 25.49 -40.43
CA CYS A 42 28.25 24.24 -41.00
C CYS A 42 27.14 23.46 -41.71
N ILE A 43 27.42 22.94 -42.90
CA ILE A 43 26.49 22.14 -43.69
C ILE A 43 27.14 20.79 -44.01
N ALA A 44 26.59 19.72 -43.45
CA ALA A 44 26.89 18.35 -43.82
C ALA A 44 25.77 17.81 -44.73
N ALA A 45 26.09 17.61 -46.01
CA ALA A 45 25.21 16.91 -46.95
C ALA A 45 25.61 15.43 -47.03
N VAL A 46 24.66 14.54 -46.80
CA VAL A 46 24.83 13.08 -46.85
C VAL A 46 23.96 12.55 -47.99
N SER A 47 24.58 11.80 -48.92
CA SER A 47 23.88 11.07 -49.97
C SER A 47 23.99 9.56 -49.78
N ALA A 48 22.96 8.84 -50.23
CA ALA A 48 22.81 7.40 -50.15
C ALA A 48 22.37 6.83 -51.51
N PRO A 49 22.50 5.51 -51.76
CA PRO A 49 21.97 4.91 -52.98
C PRO A 49 20.43 4.94 -52.98
N PRO A 50 19.75 5.10 -54.12
CA PRO A 50 18.29 5.34 -54.21
C PRO A 50 17.39 4.15 -53.85
N ALA A 51 17.92 3.12 -53.18
CA ALA A 51 17.21 1.95 -52.65
C ALA A 51 17.49 1.74 -51.14
N PHE A 52 17.95 2.79 -50.44
CA PHE A 52 18.26 2.75 -49.01
C PHE A 52 17.61 3.94 -48.30
N THR A 53 17.06 3.66 -47.12
CA THR A 53 16.55 4.65 -46.15
C THR A 53 17.72 5.21 -45.36
N ILE A 54 17.74 6.52 -45.14
CA ILE A 54 18.74 7.13 -44.25
C ILE A 54 18.17 7.11 -42.82
N LEU A 55 18.78 6.30 -41.96
CA LEU A 55 18.56 6.29 -40.53
C LEU A 55 19.50 7.33 -39.88
N LEU A 56 18.92 8.28 -39.17
CA LEU A 56 19.60 9.33 -38.41
C LEU A 56 19.33 9.14 -36.91
N GLU A 57 20.39 9.08 -36.12
CA GLU A 57 20.36 8.87 -34.66
C GLU A 57 21.28 9.90 -34.00
N PHE A 58 20.86 10.53 -32.90
CA PHE A 58 21.75 11.40 -32.11
C PHE A 58 22.35 10.62 -30.94
N GLU A 59 23.67 10.57 -30.87
CA GLU A 59 24.42 10.04 -29.72
C GLU A 59 24.65 11.12 -28.65
N GLU A 60 24.64 12.40 -29.03
CA GLU A 60 24.74 13.56 -28.14
C GLU A 60 24.12 14.79 -28.83
N LEU A 61 23.37 15.62 -28.11
CA LEU A 61 22.88 16.93 -28.55
C LEU A 61 22.66 17.85 -27.35
N VAL A 62 23.57 18.82 -27.18
CA VAL A 62 23.54 19.86 -26.14
C VAL A 62 23.96 21.19 -26.77
N LEU A 63 22.98 22.01 -27.12
CA LEU A 63 23.12 23.37 -27.65
C LEU A 63 22.54 24.39 -26.66
N GLU A 64 22.67 25.69 -26.93
CA GLU A 64 21.93 26.73 -26.19
C GLU A 64 20.41 26.48 -26.27
N GLU A 65 19.70 26.73 -25.16
CA GLU A 65 18.25 26.56 -25.07
C GLU A 65 17.52 27.91 -25.26
N GLU A 66 16.76 28.03 -26.36
CA GLU A 66 15.93 29.21 -26.64
C GLU A 66 14.54 28.75 -27.13
N PRO A 67 13.41 29.26 -26.60
CA PRO A 67 12.05 28.82 -26.94
C PRO A 67 11.67 28.75 -28.43
N SER A 68 12.32 29.50 -29.31
CA SER A 68 12.11 29.44 -30.77
C SER A 68 13.29 28.82 -31.55
N CYS A 69 14.32 28.33 -30.86
CA CYS A 69 15.61 27.89 -31.42
C CYS A 69 16.18 28.88 -32.45
N SER A 70 16.17 30.18 -32.14
CA SER A 70 16.61 31.25 -33.04
C SER A 70 18.12 31.54 -32.98
N TYR A 71 18.76 31.23 -31.86
CA TYR A 71 20.21 31.33 -31.63
C TYR A 71 20.93 30.08 -32.15
N ASP A 72 21.57 29.28 -31.29
CA ASP A 72 22.20 28.01 -31.68
C ASP A 72 21.16 26.95 -32.09
N TYR A 73 21.37 26.27 -33.22
CA TYR A 73 20.54 25.14 -33.62
C TYR A 73 21.18 24.16 -34.60
N VAL A 74 20.68 22.93 -34.58
CA VAL A 74 20.81 21.97 -35.67
C VAL A 74 19.50 21.84 -36.45
N GLU A 75 19.58 21.99 -37.77
CA GLU A 75 18.47 21.93 -38.72
C GLU A 75 18.64 20.71 -39.63
N ILE A 76 17.67 19.79 -39.55
CA ILE A 76 17.61 18.55 -40.33
C ILE A 76 16.71 18.81 -41.53
N GLN A 77 17.30 18.86 -42.73
CA GLN A 77 16.60 19.03 -44.01
C GLN A 77 16.63 17.69 -44.76
N ALA A 78 15.46 17.11 -45.04
CA ALA A 78 15.33 15.84 -45.77
C ALA A 78 14.08 15.85 -46.66
N MET A 79 14.27 15.72 -47.97
CA MET A 79 13.22 15.88 -48.99
C MET A 79 12.43 17.19 -48.83
N ASN A 80 11.22 17.13 -48.23
CA ASN A 80 10.35 18.28 -47.98
C ASN A 80 10.25 18.66 -46.48
N GLU A 81 10.86 17.89 -45.57
CA GLU A 81 10.85 18.18 -44.14
C GLU A 81 12.07 19.01 -43.72
N THR A 82 11.82 20.06 -42.93
CA THR A 82 12.84 20.86 -42.26
C THR A 82 12.51 20.97 -40.79
N ASN A 83 13.27 20.29 -39.93
CA ASN A 83 13.07 20.27 -38.48
C ASN A 83 14.26 20.93 -37.78
N ARG A 84 14.03 21.71 -36.72
CA ARG A 84 15.07 22.45 -35.98
C ARG A 84 15.09 22.02 -34.52
N TYR A 85 16.29 21.87 -33.95
CA TYR A 85 16.53 21.44 -32.57
C TYR A 85 17.61 22.30 -31.91
N CYS A 86 17.39 22.64 -30.63
CA CYS A 86 18.29 23.37 -29.74
C CYS A 86 18.07 22.89 -28.29
N GLY A 87 18.86 23.39 -27.33
CA GLY A 87 18.83 22.96 -25.93
C GLY A 87 19.48 21.59 -25.67
N ASP A 88 19.25 21.05 -24.47
CA ASP A 88 19.73 19.74 -24.03
C ASP A 88 18.71 18.63 -24.29
N TRP A 89 19.14 17.60 -25.03
CA TRP A 89 18.35 16.42 -25.38
C TRP A 89 18.88 15.12 -24.78
N SER A 90 19.88 15.16 -23.90
CA SER A 90 20.59 13.98 -23.37
C SER A 90 19.66 12.89 -22.81
N ASP A 91 18.65 13.28 -22.03
CA ASP A 91 17.66 12.36 -21.44
C ASP A 91 16.53 11.94 -22.40
N ARG A 92 16.54 12.43 -23.65
CA ARG A 92 15.44 12.33 -24.63
C ARG A 92 15.91 12.02 -26.07
N LEU A 93 17.17 11.61 -26.25
CA LEU A 93 17.81 11.44 -27.57
C LEU A 93 17.06 10.50 -28.53
N LYS A 94 16.39 9.45 -28.03
CA LYS A 94 15.63 8.52 -28.87
C LYS A 94 14.53 9.19 -29.70
N LEU A 95 13.91 10.26 -29.17
CA LEU A 95 12.87 11.03 -29.85
C LEU A 95 13.38 11.76 -31.11
N LEU A 96 14.70 11.89 -31.24
CA LEU A 96 15.38 12.50 -32.39
C LEU A 96 15.73 11.48 -33.48
N ARG A 97 15.52 10.17 -33.26
CA ARG A 97 15.74 9.16 -34.29
C ARG A 97 14.76 9.37 -35.44
N LYS A 98 15.28 9.42 -36.67
CA LYS A 98 14.46 9.52 -37.89
C LYS A 98 14.85 8.49 -38.94
N VAL A 99 13.84 7.86 -39.53
CA VAL A 99 13.97 7.02 -40.74
C VAL A 99 13.50 7.84 -41.93
N LEU A 100 14.41 8.18 -42.84
CA LEU A 100 14.17 9.12 -43.93
C LEU A 100 14.05 8.38 -45.26
N MET A 101 12.87 8.46 -45.90
CA MET A 101 12.54 7.75 -47.15
C MET A 101 13.18 8.35 -48.43
N GLY A 102 14.33 9.02 -48.30
CA GLY A 102 15.00 9.70 -49.40
C GLY A 102 16.52 9.47 -49.41
N PRO A 103 17.16 9.48 -50.59
CA PRO A 103 18.60 9.27 -50.72
C PRO A 103 19.46 10.48 -50.34
N GLU A 104 18.86 11.58 -49.86
CA GLU A 104 19.57 12.81 -49.50
C GLU A 104 19.09 13.34 -48.13
N LEU A 105 20.05 13.57 -47.24
CA LEU A 105 19.90 14.21 -45.93
C LEU A 105 20.89 15.36 -45.85
N LYS A 106 20.46 16.53 -45.37
CA LYS A 106 21.32 17.68 -45.15
C LYS A 106 21.14 18.22 -43.74
N ILE A 107 22.20 18.12 -42.95
CA ILE A 107 22.28 18.65 -41.58
C ILE A 107 22.97 20.02 -41.66
N LYS A 108 22.27 21.07 -41.23
CA LYS A 108 22.79 22.44 -41.11
C LYS A 108 22.89 22.82 -39.63
N PHE A 109 24.10 23.04 -39.14
CA PHE A 109 24.36 23.61 -37.84
C PHE A 109 24.63 25.12 -37.96
N LEU A 110 24.13 25.89 -37.01
CA LEU A 110 24.40 27.32 -36.86
C LEU A 110 24.66 27.62 -35.39
N SER A 111 25.70 28.42 -35.11
CA SER A 111 25.92 29.08 -33.82
C SER A 111 25.78 30.60 -33.89
N ASP A 112 25.31 31.16 -32.78
CA ASP A 112 25.20 32.58 -32.42
C ASP A 112 26.58 33.17 -32.06
N TYR A 113 26.66 34.46 -31.70
CA TYR A 113 27.88 35.11 -31.20
C TYR A 113 28.21 34.83 -29.72
N SER A 114 27.47 33.94 -29.05
CA SER A 114 27.59 33.65 -27.61
C SER A 114 27.22 32.21 -27.21
N TYR A 115 27.43 31.88 -25.92
CA TYR A 115 26.95 30.68 -25.21
C TYR A 115 27.14 29.30 -25.90
N HIS A 116 28.38 28.94 -26.24
CA HIS A 116 28.68 27.58 -26.72
C HIS A 116 28.60 26.47 -25.65
N PHE A 117 28.01 25.33 -26.06
CA PHE A 117 27.91 24.07 -25.29
C PHE A 117 28.62 22.91 -26.00
N GLY A 118 28.49 21.67 -25.49
CA GLY A 118 29.17 20.48 -26.03
C GLY A 118 28.92 20.19 -27.51
N GLY A 119 27.76 20.63 -28.04
CA GLY A 119 27.44 20.53 -29.45
C GLY A 119 26.60 19.31 -29.77
N PHE A 120 26.95 18.58 -30.82
CA PHE A 120 26.21 17.38 -31.19
C PHE A 120 27.07 16.33 -31.85
N LYS A 121 26.62 15.08 -31.75
CA LYS A 121 27.14 13.92 -32.45
C LYS A 121 25.96 13.11 -33.00
N ALA A 122 25.77 13.18 -34.31
CA ALA A 122 24.79 12.39 -35.04
C ALA A 122 25.47 11.20 -35.72
N ARG A 123 24.96 9.99 -35.51
CA ARG A 123 25.26 8.81 -36.30
C ARG A 123 24.26 8.74 -37.45
N ILE A 124 24.76 8.51 -38.66
CA ILE A 124 23.94 8.31 -39.85
C ILE A 124 24.30 6.97 -40.47
N SER A 125 23.31 6.13 -40.70
CA SER A 125 23.46 4.85 -41.41
C SER A 125 22.45 4.71 -42.51
N ILE A 126 22.81 4.03 -43.59
CA ILE A 126 21.83 3.51 -44.53
C ILE A 126 21.30 2.17 -44.01
N GLU A 127 19.98 2.09 -43.89
CA GLU A 127 19.26 0.83 -43.69
C GLU A 127 18.56 0.50 -45.02
N GLN A 128 18.64 -0.74 -45.47
CA GLN A 128 18.08 -1.15 -46.76
C GLN A 128 16.55 -1.03 -46.75
N THR A 129 15.95 -0.38 -47.76
CA THR A 129 14.50 -0.14 -47.71
C THR A 129 13.70 -1.43 -47.74
N TRP A 130 12.58 -1.42 -47.02
CA TRP A 130 11.75 -2.60 -46.80
C TRP A 130 11.23 -3.29 -48.07
N PRO A 131 10.85 -4.58 -47.95
CA PRO A 131 11.40 -5.56 -47.01
C PRO A 131 12.01 -6.73 -47.79
N GLU A 132 13.29 -7.02 -47.53
CA GLU A 132 13.85 -8.29 -47.94
C GLU A 132 13.11 -9.45 -47.29
N CYS A 133 13.12 -10.58 -47.98
CA CYS A 133 12.52 -11.79 -47.51
C CYS A 133 13.54 -12.59 -46.70
N GLU A 134 13.07 -13.30 -45.68
CA GLU A 134 13.86 -14.00 -44.65
C GLU A 134 14.88 -15.03 -45.20
N ASP A 135 14.70 -15.45 -46.45
CA ASP A 135 15.67 -16.22 -47.25
C ASP A 135 15.89 -15.48 -48.59
N GLY A 136 17.15 -15.21 -48.95
CA GLY A 136 17.51 -14.51 -50.20
C GLY A 136 17.13 -15.23 -51.50
N ARG A 137 16.57 -16.44 -51.44
CA ARG A 137 15.93 -17.13 -52.57
C ARG A 137 14.48 -16.68 -52.82
N GLN A 138 13.84 -16.07 -51.82
CA GLN A 138 12.50 -15.52 -51.93
C GLN A 138 12.52 -14.19 -52.70
N GLN A 139 11.38 -13.77 -53.23
CA GLN A 139 11.25 -12.60 -54.09
C GLN A 139 10.06 -11.74 -53.64
N LEU A 140 10.31 -10.49 -53.27
CA LEU A 140 9.26 -9.55 -52.88
C LEU A 140 8.37 -9.18 -54.07
N TYR A 141 7.05 -9.22 -53.88
CA TYR A 141 6.07 -8.55 -54.73
C TYR A 141 4.81 -8.19 -53.92
N ASN A 142 4.35 -6.95 -54.04
CA ASN A 142 3.14 -6.43 -53.39
C ASN A 142 3.00 -6.83 -51.90
N HIS A 143 4.00 -6.46 -51.08
CA HIS A 143 4.07 -6.77 -49.65
C HIS A 143 4.03 -8.27 -49.29
N SER A 144 4.27 -9.16 -50.25
CA SER A 144 4.37 -10.61 -50.06
C SER A 144 5.71 -11.15 -50.57
N CYS A 145 6.26 -12.12 -49.86
CA CYS A 145 7.43 -12.90 -50.26
C CYS A 145 7.00 -14.14 -51.03
N TYR A 146 7.52 -14.26 -52.24
CA TYR A 146 7.26 -15.38 -53.14
C TYR A 146 8.47 -16.31 -53.22
N GLN A 147 8.30 -17.58 -52.87
CA GLN A 147 9.29 -18.63 -53.06
C GLN A 147 8.90 -19.50 -54.24
N PHE A 148 9.75 -19.55 -55.27
CA PHE A 148 9.55 -20.38 -56.47
C PHE A 148 10.35 -21.67 -56.31
N ILE A 149 9.68 -22.83 -56.39
CA ILE A 149 10.29 -24.14 -56.13
C ILE A 149 10.06 -25.05 -57.33
N SER A 150 11.16 -25.36 -58.02
CA SER A 150 11.25 -26.28 -59.16
C SER A 150 11.60 -27.71 -58.74
N TYR A 151 12.24 -27.90 -57.58
CA TYR A 151 12.63 -29.20 -57.05
C TYR A 151 12.63 -29.18 -55.51
N PRO A 152 12.14 -30.23 -54.82
CA PRO A 152 11.48 -31.42 -55.38
C PRO A 152 10.10 -31.11 -55.97
N GLU A 153 9.72 -31.85 -57.01
CA GLU A 153 8.34 -31.85 -57.51
C GLU A 153 7.45 -32.66 -56.55
N VAL A 154 6.29 -32.10 -56.17
CA VAL A 154 5.39 -32.67 -55.15
C VAL A 154 3.92 -32.50 -55.52
N THR A 155 3.02 -33.22 -54.83
CA THR A 155 1.57 -33.06 -54.98
C THR A 155 1.10 -31.70 -54.46
N TRP A 156 -0.09 -31.25 -54.87
CA TRP A 156 -0.64 -29.98 -54.37
C TRP A 156 -0.80 -29.95 -52.85
N HIS A 157 -1.22 -31.08 -52.25
CA HIS A 157 -1.38 -31.22 -50.81
C HIS A 157 -0.04 -31.06 -50.08
N THR A 158 1.00 -31.75 -50.55
CA THR A 158 2.35 -31.65 -49.97
C THR A 158 2.97 -30.27 -50.19
N ALA A 159 2.75 -29.63 -51.34
CA ALA A 159 3.15 -28.24 -51.57
C ALA A 159 2.55 -27.29 -50.53
N ASN A 160 1.25 -27.43 -50.24
CA ASN A 160 0.54 -26.61 -49.26
C ASN A 160 1.05 -26.83 -47.82
N GLU A 161 1.27 -28.09 -47.41
CA GLU A 161 1.88 -28.41 -46.13
C GLU A 161 3.29 -27.82 -45.99
N ILE A 162 4.13 -27.87 -47.04
CA ILE A 162 5.48 -27.29 -47.02
C ILE A 162 5.42 -25.76 -46.92
N CYS A 163 4.57 -25.07 -47.71
CA CYS A 163 4.44 -23.62 -47.60
C CYS A 163 3.99 -23.20 -46.19
N ARG A 164 3.05 -23.95 -45.59
CA ARG A 164 2.56 -23.71 -44.22
C ARG A 164 3.60 -23.97 -43.15
N GLY A 165 4.47 -24.97 -43.33
CA GLY A 165 5.65 -25.18 -42.49
C GLY A 165 6.62 -23.98 -42.49
N HIS A 166 6.59 -23.15 -43.54
CA HIS A 166 7.38 -21.92 -43.67
C HIS A 166 6.60 -20.63 -43.37
N GLN A 167 5.44 -20.72 -42.69
CA GLN A 167 4.56 -19.57 -42.36
C GLN A 167 3.98 -18.83 -43.59
N GLY A 168 3.83 -19.51 -44.73
CA GLY A 168 3.10 -19.02 -45.89
C GLY A 168 2.03 -20.01 -46.35
N GLU A 169 1.41 -19.78 -47.51
CA GLU A 169 0.55 -20.76 -48.19
C GLU A 169 0.94 -20.87 -49.67
N VAL A 170 0.28 -21.74 -50.45
CA VAL A 170 0.48 -21.77 -51.92
C VAL A 170 -0.17 -20.52 -52.52
N ALA A 171 0.49 -19.90 -53.50
CA ALA A 171 0.16 -18.55 -53.96
C ALA A 171 -1.28 -18.37 -54.49
N SER A 172 -2.02 -17.47 -53.84
CA SER A 172 -3.23 -16.81 -54.36
C SER A 172 -2.87 -15.68 -55.32
N VAL A 173 -3.78 -15.37 -56.27
CA VAL A 173 -3.54 -14.38 -57.33
C VAL A 173 -4.78 -13.49 -57.53
N HIS A 174 -4.65 -12.21 -57.21
CA HIS A 174 -5.73 -11.20 -57.22
C HIS A 174 -5.58 -10.15 -58.33
N SER A 175 -4.52 -10.22 -59.13
CA SER A 175 -4.36 -9.30 -60.26
C SER A 175 -3.55 -9.88 -61.42
N ALA A 176 -3.85 -9.38 -62.62
CA ALA A 176 -3.06 -9.65 -63.82
C ALA A 176 -1.60 -9.13 -63.71
N ALA A 177 -1.28 -8.24 -62.75
CA ALA A 177 0.08 -7.79 -62.51
C ALA A 177 0.88 -8.79 -61.65
N GLU A 178 0.22 -9.37 -60.63
CA GLU A 178 0.74 -10.45 -59.79
C GLU A 178 0.95 -11.74 -60.59
N GLU A 179 0.00 -12.10 -61.44
CA GLU A 179 0.15 -13.19 -62.42
C GLU A 179 1.37 -12.97 -63.32
N ARG A 180 1.50 -11.77 -63.92
CA ARG A 180 2.65 -11.42 -64.78
C ARG A 180 3.98 -11.45 -64.03
N PHE A 181 4.00 -11.16 -62.74
CA PHE A 181 5.18 -11.33 -61.89
C PHE A 181 5.52 -12.82 -61.70
N ILE A 182 4.56 -13.65 -61.29
CA ILE A 182 4.73 -15.10 -61.06
C ILE A 182 5.20 -15.80 -62.35
N VAL A 183 4.49 -15.59 -63.47
CA VAL A 183 4.82 -16.17 -64.77
C VAL A 183 6.21 -15.75 -65.26
N ARG A 184 6.60 -14.49 -65.03
CA ARG A 184 7.95 -14.01 -65.36
C ARG A 184 9.00 -14.70 -64.48
N LYS A 185 8.79 -14.79 -63.17
CA LYS A 185 9.77 -15.35 -62.23
C LYS A 185 10.00 -16.84 -62.42
N ILE A 186 8.95 -17.60 -62.73
CA ILE A 186 9.10 -19.01 -63.14
C ILE A 186 9.99 -19.13 -64.38
N ARG A 187 9.79 -18.28 -65.40
CA ARG A 187 10.59 -18.24 -66.63
C ARG A 187 12.01 -17.66 -66.47
N GLU A 188 12.28 -16.90 -65.40
CA GLU A 188 13.62 -16.44 -65.02
C GLU A 188 14.43 -17.55 -64.29
N SER A 189 13.77 -18.60 -63.81
CA SER A 189 14.45 -19.70 -63.10
C SER A 189 15.27 -20.59 -64.04
N ARG A 190 16.46 -21.00 -63.60
CA ARG A 190 17.40 -21.83 -64.39
C ARG A 190 16.97 -23.29 -64.56
N GLU A 191 15.99 -23.71 -63.76
CA GLU A 191 15.47 -25.08 -63.68
C GLU A 191 14.13 -25.23 -64.43
N TYR A 192 13.65 -24.16 -65.08
CA TYR A 192 12.39 -24.16 -65.81
C TYR A 192 12.40 -25.13 -67.01
N SER A 193 11.49 -26.10 -66.99
CA SER A 193 11.13 -26.92 -68.16
C SER A 193 9.83 -26.44 -68.80
N ALA A 194 9.77 -26.45 -70.13
CA ALA A 194 8.53 -26.23 -70.88
C ALA A 194 7.48 -27.35 -70.70
N THR A 195 7.81 -28.45 -70.01
CA THR A 195 6.87 -29.51 -69.61
C THR A 195 6.42 -29.41 -68.15
N ALA A 196 7.03 -28.52 -67.34
CA ALA A 196 6.75 -28.44 -65.92
C ALA A 196 5.40 -27.76 -65.61
N VAL A 197 4.81 -28.18 -64.49
CA VAL A 197 3.56 -27.68 -63.93
C VAL A 197 3.90 -27.01 -62.59
N TYR A 198 3.36 -25.82 -62.33
CA TYR A 198 3.59 -25.06 -61.09
C TYR A 198 2.28 -24.79 -60.35
N TRP A 199 2.14 -25.35 -59.15
CA TRP A 199 0.93 -25.23 -58.32
C TRP A 199 0.70 -23.81 -57.79
N LEU A 200 -0.59 -23.41 -57.79
CA LEU A 200 -1.15 -22.21 -57.15
C LEU A 200 -2.17 -22.64 -56.07
N GLY A 201 -2.55 -21.74 -55.17
CA GLY A 201 -3.43 -22.05 -54.03
C GLY A 201 -4.91 -22.33 -54.37
N GLY A 202 -5.29 -22.41 -55.64
CA GLY A 202 -6.67 -22.60 -56.06
C GLY A 202 -7.08 -24.08 -56.01
N LYS A 203 -8.25 -24.38 -55.42
CA LYS A 203 -8.84 -25.73 -55.37
C LYS A 203 -10.34 -25.67 -55.70
N THR A 204 -10.87 -26.75 -56.26
CA THR A 204 -12.32 -26.96 -56.41
C THR A 204 -12.96 -27.56 -55.16
N ASN A 205 -14.11 -27.04 -54.75
CA ASN A 205 -14.99 -27.68 -53.75
C ASN A 205 -15.80 -28.82 -54.40
N ALA A 206 -16.55 -29.61 -53.61
CA ALA A 206 -17.44 -30.67 -54.09
C ALA A 206 -18.57 -30.19 -55.04
N SER A 207 -18.83 -28.87 -55.08
CA SER A 207 -19.71 -28.19 -56.05
C SER A 207 -19.03 -27.85 -57.39
N ASN A 208 -17.75 -28.20 -57.58
CA ASN A 208 -16.86 -27.72 -58.65
C ASN A 208 -16.60 -26.19 -58.65
N GLU A 209 -16.92 -25.49 -57.57
CA GLU A 209 -16.62 -24.07 -57.40
C GLU A 209 -15.16 -23.86 -56.94
N TRP A 210 -14.47 -22.89 -57.52
CA TRP A 210 -13.07 -22.57 -57.19
C TRP A 210 -12.94 -21.63 -55.99
N TYR A 211 -12.01 -21.93 -55.09
CA TYR A 211 -11.63 -21.09 -53.95
C TYR A 211 -10.11 -21.12 -53.71
N TRP A 212 -9.57 -20.08 -53.05
CA TRP A 212 -8.17 -20.02 -52.64
C TRP A 212 -7.95 -20.68 -51.27
N SER A 213 -6.80 -21.33 -51.06
CA SER A 213 -6.47 -22.01 -49.80
C SER A 213 -6.41 -21.05 -48.60
N ASP A 214 -5.96 -19.82 -48.83
CA ASP A 214 -5.83 -18.75 -47.85
C ASP A 214 -7.18 -18.10 -47.47
N LYS A 215 -8.29 -18.61 -48.03
CA LYS A 215 -9.68 -18.17 -47.82
C LYS A 215 -10.00 -16.78 -48.39
N THR A 216 -9.13 -16.23 -49.23
CA THR A 216 -9.44 -15.00 -49.99
C THR A 216 -10.51 -15.26 -51.06
N PRO A 217 -11.29 -14.25 -51.47
CA PRO A 217 -12.23 -14.38 -52.58
C PRO A 217 -11.48 -14.56 -53.91
N LEU A 218 -12.06 -15.35 -54.82
CA LEU A 218 -11.54 -15.51 -56.19
C LEU A 218 -12.04 -14.36 -57.09
N ASP A 219 -11.53 -13.16 -56.82
CA ASP A 219 -11.88 -11.90 -57.49
C ASP A 219 -11.20 -11.69 -58.86
N PHE A 220 -10.09 -12.39 -59.11
CA PHE A 220 -9.36 -12.39 -60.37
C PHE A 220 -9.26 -13.79 -60.98
N SER A 221 -9.19 -13.87 -62.32
CA SER A 221 -9.06 -15.12 -63.06
C SER A 221 -8.14 -14.99 -64.28
N GLY A 222 -7.08 -15.80 -64.33
CA GLY A 222 -6.14 -15.88 -65.48
C GLY A 222 -6.49 -16.94 -66.54
N TRP A 223 -7.77 -17.34 -66.62
CA TRP A 223 -8.22 -18.31 -67.63
C TRP A 223 -8.16 -17.73 -69.04
N VAL A 224 -7.71 -18.53 -70.02
CA VAL A 224 -7.67 -18.13 -71.42
C VAL A 224 -9.09 -18.12 -72.01
N SER A 225 -9.55 -16.96 -72.47
CA SER A 225 -10.86 -16.78 -73.10
C SER A 225 -11.12 -17.83 -74.19
N GLY A 226 -12.07 -18.74 -73.93
CA GLY A 226 -12.43 -19.85 -74.82
C GLY A 226 -12.03 -21.25 -74.32
N SER A 227 -11.32 -21.39 -73.20
CA SER A 227 -11.16 -22.69 -72.54
C SER A 227 -12.51 -23.22 -72.03
N LYS A 228 -12.83 -24.49 -72.33
CA LYS A 228 -14.08 -25.15 -71.90
C LYS A 228 -14.11 -25.52 -70.39
N GLU A 229 -13.26 -24.89 -69.58
CA GLU A 229 -13.04 -25.24 -68.17
C GLU A 229 -13.84 -24.33 -67.20
N LEU A 230 -14.50 -23.27 -67.70
CA LEU A 230 -15.18 -22.26 -66.86
C LEU A 230 -16.70 -22.45 -66.71
N HIS A 231 -17.33 -23.37 -67.43
CA HIS A 231 -18.76 -23.67 -67.31
C HIS A 231 -19.02 -25.18 -67.23
N GLY A 232 -19.56 -25.63 -66.10
CA GLY A 232 -19.84 -27.03 -65.81
C GLY A 232 -21.01 -27.60 -66.60
N VAL A 233 -20.81 -27.89 -67.89
CA VAL A 233 -21.77 -28.61 -68.74
C VAL A 233 -21.05 -29.70 -69.54
N GLY A 234 -21.10 -30.93 -69.02
CA GLY A 234 -21.05 -32.15 -69.82
C GLY A 234 -19.70 -32.58 -70.40
N LEU A 235 -18.87 -33.20 -69.56
CA LEU A 235 -18.26 -34.49 -69.93
C LEU A 235 -18.18 -35.38 -68.68
N GLN A 236 -18.30 -36.70 -68.86
CA GLN A 236 -18.33 -37.67 -67.75
C GLN A 236 -16.92 -38.09 -67.32
N THR A 237 -16.85 -38.86 -66.22
CA THR A 237 -15.67 -39.58 -65.71
C THR A 237 -14.43 -38.74 -65.40
N GLU A 238 -14.40 -38.14 -64.21
CA GLU A 238 -13.53 -38.62 -63.11
C GLU A 238 -13.89 -37.87 -61.80
N GLU A 239 -14.13 -38.60 -60.71
CA GLU A 239 -14.54 -38.06 -59.39
C GLU A 239 -13.34 -37.58 -58.55
N GLY A 240 -12.45 -36.80 -59.17
CA GLY A 240 -11.22 -36.29 -58.54
C GLY A 240 -11.28 -34.81 -58.19
N GLU A 241 -10.75 -34.45 -57.02
CA GLU A 241 -10.50 -33.05 -56.67
C GLU A 241 -9.53 -32.40 -57.67
N ARG A 242 -9.83 -31.17 -58.12
CA ARG A 242 -8.98 -30.43 -59.06
C ARG A 242 -8.30 -29.26 -58.38
N CYS A 243 -7.02 -29.12 -58.70
CA CYS A 243 -6.14 -28.08 -58.17
C CYS A 243 -5.65 -27.19 -59.32
N LEU A 244 -5.39 -25.92 -59.01
CA LEU A 244 -5.01 -24.91 -59.98
C LEU A 244 -3.49 -24.90 -60.20
N ALA A 245 -3.06 -24.97 -61.46
CA ALA A 245 -1.65 -24.86 -61.80
C ALA A 245 -1.39 -24.01 -63.04
N LEU A 246 -0.23 -23.37 -63.06
CA LEU A 246 0.36 -22.77 -64.25
C LEU A 246 1.07 -23.87 -65.06
N GLN A 247 0.62 -24.06 -66.30
CA GLN A 247 1.21 -25.00 -67.26
C GLN A 247 1.57 -24.24 -68.54
N TRP A 248 2.67 -24.61 -69.18
CA TRP A 248 3.03 -24.05 -70.48
C TRP A 248 2.07 -24.59 -71.55
N LYS A 249 1.41 -23.68 -72.28
CA LYS A 249 0.60 -24.03 -73.45
C LYS A 249 1.11 -23.23 -74.65
N GLY A 250 1.35 -23.95 -75.75
CA GLY A 250 1.65 -23.32 -77.04
C GLY A 250 0.49 -22.43 -77.48
N SER A 251 0.80 -21.32 -78.16
CA SER A 251 -0.13 -20.34 -78.73
C SER A 251 -1.45 -20.98 -79.22
N PRO A 252 -2.57 -20.78 -78.49
CA PRO A 252 -3.85 -21.41 -78.83
C PRO A 252 -4.57 -20.71 -80.00
N THR A 253 -4.19 -19.46 -80.28
CA THR A 253 -4.60 -18.69 -81.47
C THR A 253 -3.43 -17.81 -81.91
N PRO A 254 -3.26 -17.51 -83.22
CA PRO A 254 -2.13 -16.74 -83.75
C PRO A 254 -2.05 -15.26 -83.29
N LEU A 255 -2.95 -14.83 -82.39
CA LEU A 255 -2.96 -13.52 -81.75
C LEU A 255 -2.42 -13.55 -80.30
N LEU A 256 -2.16 -14.74 -79.73
CA LEU A 256 -1.69 -14.93 -78.36
C LEU A 256 -0.29 -15.59 -78.34
N PRO A 257 0.70 -15.05 -77.62
CA PRO A 257 2.03 -15.65 -77.51
C PRO A 257 2.01 -16.89 -76.60
N SER A 258 2.79 -17.92 -76.95
CA SER A 258 2.97 -19.11 -76.08
C SER A 258 3.48 -18.71 -74.69
N SER A 259 2.80 -19.18 -73.64
CA SER A 259 3.04 -18.76 -72.26
C SER A 259 2.69 -19.86 -71.25
N LEU A 260 3.06 -19.65 -70.00
CA LEU A 260 2.34 -20.25 -68.87
C LEU A 260 0.92 -19.66 -68.81
N TYR A 261 -0.06 -20.53 -68.58
CA TYR A 261 -1.47 -20.19 -68.44
C TYR A 261 -2.12 -21.05 -67.36
N TRP A 262 -3.26 -20.61 -66.83
CA TRP A 262 -4.02 -21.37 -65.84
C TRP A 262 -4.54 -22.69 -66.45
N SER A 263 -4.53 -23.73 -65.63
CA SER A 263 -5.00 -25.08 -65.97
C SER A 263 -5.51 -25.79 -64.73
N ALA A 264 -6.61 -26.52 -64.87
CA ALA A 264 -7.08 -27.45 -63.84
C ALA A 264 -6.34 -28.79 -64.01
N GLN A 265 -5.71 -29.29 -62.94
CA GLN A 265 -5.00 -30.58 -62.92
C GLN A 265 -5.47 -31.43 -61.73
N PRO A 266 -5.32 -32.77 -61.75
CA PRO A 266 -5.56 -33.62 -60.59
C PRO A 266 -4.58 -33.29 -59.45
N CYS A 267 -5.07 -33.12 -58.22
CA CYS A 267 -4.24 -32.67 -57.09
C CYS A 267 -3.08 -33.62 -56.72
N ASP A 268 -3.17 -34.90 -57.11
CA ASP A 268 -2.14 -35.94 -56.92
C ASP A 268 -0.97 -35.88 -57.92
N MET A 269 -1.07 -35.05 -58.98
CA MET A 269 0.03 -34.87 -59.92
C MET A 269 1.23 -34.20 -59.20
N VAL A 270 2.46 -34.62 -59.54
CA VAL A 270 3.66 -33.94 -59.02
C VAL A 270 4.03 -32.74 -59.91
N GLY A 271 4.49 -31.66 -59.28
CA GLY A 271 4.98 -30.47 -59.97
C GLY A 271 5.73 -29.53 -59.05
N GLY A 272 6.29 -28.47 -59.62
CA GLY A 272 6.81 -27.33 -58.86
C GLY A 272 5.68 -26.56 -58.17
N TYR A 273 6.02 -25.62 -57.31
CA TYR A 273 5.03 -24.84 -56.56
C TYR A 273 5.55 -23.45 -56.22
N VAL A 274 4.62 -22.53 -55.94
CA VAL A 274 4.92 -21.16 -55.55
C VAL A 274 4.32 -20.90 -54.17
N CYS A 275 5.17 -20.71 -53.15
CA CYS A 275 4.70 -20.27 -51.84
C CYS A 275 4.60 -18.75 -51.78
N LYS A 276 3.62 -18.24 -51.04
CA LYS A 276 3.35 -16.83 -50.75
C LYS A 276 3.28 -16.67 -49.23
N LYS A 277 4.24 -15.95 -48.65
CA LYS A 277 4.25 -15.50 -47.24
C LYS A 277 3.97 -14.00 -47.24
N LEU A 278 3.01 -13.51 -46.46
CA LEU A 278 2.86 -12.06 -46.28
C LEU A 278 4.16 -11.54 -45.63
N ASN A 279 4.72 -10.44 -46.13
CA ASN A 279 5.91 -9.83 -45.54
C ASN A 279 5.50 -8.63 -44.67
N PRO A 280 5.28 -8.82 -43.36
CA PRO A 280 5.26 -7.71 -42.43
C PRO A 280 6.65 -7.06 -42.38
N GLY A 281 6.79 -5.91 -43.03
CA GLY A 281 7.95 -5.04 -42.80
C GLY A 281 8.06 -4.69 -41.31
N SER A 282 9.30 -4.46 -40.85
CA SER A 282 9.58 -4.01 -39.48
C SER A 282 8.70 -2.79 -39.14
N GLY A 283 8.01 -2.81 -38.00
CA GLY A 283 6.86 -1.91 -37.79
C GLY A 283 5.57 -2.52 -38.33
N LEU A 284 5.22 -3.69 -37.81
CA LEU A 284 3.90 -4.30 -37.99
C LEU A 284 2.85 -3.33 -37.43
N HIS A 285 2.07 -2.71 -38.30
CA HIS A 285 0.89 -1.92 -37.92
C HIS A 285 -0.25 -2.87 -37.46
N LEU A 286 0.05 -3.70 -36.47
CA LEU A 286 -0.87 -4.57 -35.74
C LEU A 286 -1.96 -3.67 -35.15
N ASN A 287 -3.14 -3.70 -35.76
CA ASN A 287 -4.29 -2.96 -35.26
C ASN A 287 -4.84 -3.66 -33.99
N LEU A 288 -4.15 -3.45 -32.87
CA LEU A 288 -4.50 -3.96 -31.54
C LEU A 288 -5.58 -3.11 -30.85
N ASN A 289 -6.09 -2.07 -31.54
CA ASN A 289 -7.16 -1.22 -31.03
C ASN A 289 -8.40 -2.05 -30.70
N LYS A 290 -8.89 -1.94 -29.47
CA LYS A 290 -9.92 -2.83 -28.93
C LYS A 290 -10.89 -2.10 -28.02
N THR A 291 -12.19 -2.25 -28.28
CA THR A 291 -13.24 -1.85 -27.33
C THR A 291 -13.66 -3.07 -26.50
N VAL A 292 -13.85 -2.87 -25.19
CA VAL A 292 -14.25 -3.91 -24.23
C VAL A 292 -15.39 -3.39 -23.37
N ASN A 293 -16.49 -4.13 -23.29
CA ASN A 293 -17.69 -3.71 -22.57
C ASN A 293 -18.01 -4.67 -21.42
N GLY A 294 -18.35 -4.14 -20.24
CA GLY A 294 -18.82 -4.95 -19.11
C GLY A 294 -18.67 -4.28 -17.73
N THR A 295 -18.75 -5.11 -16.68
CA THR A 295 -18.49 -4.70 -15.28
C THR A 295 -17.23 -5.36 -14.68
N GLU A 296 -16.97 -6.59 -15.12
CA GLU A 296 -15.81 -7.48 -14.93
C GLU A 296 -14.70 -7.42 -15.99
N GLY A 297 -13.40 -7.23 -15.68
CA GLY A 297 -12.38 -7.62 -16.66
C GLY A 297 -10.91 -7.53 -16.29
N SER A 298 -10.09 -8.17 -17.12
CA SER A 298 -8.62 -8.10 -17.10
C SER A 298 -8.05 -7.98 -18.52
N LEU A 299 -6.90 -7.31 -18.63
CA LEU A 299 -6.20 -6.97 -19.87
C LEU A 299 -4.69 -6.98 -19.61
N ALA A 300 -3.90 -7.21 -20.66
CA ALA A 300 -2.45 -7.14 -20.61
C ALA A 300 -1.90 -6.68 -21.97
N SER A 301 -0.63 -6.29 -22.00
CA SER A 301 0.09 -6.00 -23.24
C SER A 301 0.19 -7.24 -24.14
N TYR A 302 0.35 -7.01 -25.44
CA TYR A 302 0.59 -8.09 -26.41
C TYR A 302 1.79 -8.95 -25.97
N GLN A 303 1.62 -10.29 -26.04
CA GLN A 303 2.59 -11.31 -25.64
C GLN A 303 2.97 -11.41 -24.13
N HIS A 304 2.41 -10.56 -23.24
CA HIS A 304 2.63 -10.67 -21.79
C HIS A 304 2.40 -12.10 -21.25
N PRO A 305 3.29 -12.67 -20.41
CA PRO A 305 4.40 -12.02 -19.68
C PRO A 305 5.76 -11.99 -20.41
N GLU A 306 5.81 -12.36 -21.69
CA GLU A 306 7.00 -12.13 -22.52
C GLU A 306 7.16 -10.62 -22.83
N HIS A 307 8.33 -10.25 -23.35
CA HIS A 307 8.64 -8.86 -23.68
C HIS A 307 7.74 -8.33 -24.82
N TYR A 308 7.28 -7.08 -24.73
CA TYR A 308 6.48 -6.46 -25.80
C TYR A 308 7.31 -6.20 -27.08
N LEU A 309 6.62 -5.87 -28.18
CA LEU A 309 7.26 -5.53 -29.44
C LEU A 309 7.53 -4.02 -29.53
N ASN A 310 8.64 -3.65 -30.16
CA ASN A 310 8.97 -2.27 -30.51
C ASN A 310 7.99 -1.70 -31.56
N ASN A 311 7.73 -0.39 -31.51
CA ASN A 311 6.87 0.39 -32.41
C ASN A 311 5.37 -0.01 -32.36
N LEU A 312 4.89 -0.52 -31.21
CA LEU A 312 3.45 -0.66 -30.97
C LEU A 312 2.86 0.68 -30.53
N ASP A 313 1.75 1.06 -31.16
CA ASP A 313 0.92 2.22 -30.80
C ASP A 313 -0.56 1.80 -30.92
N TYR A 314 -1.27 1.69 -29.79
CA TYR A 314 -2.68 1.26 -29.80
C TYR A 314 -3.49 1.69 -28.57
N TRP A 315 -4.82 1.72 -28.75
CA TRP A 315 -5.82 2.19 -27.82
C TRP A 315 -6.78 1.08 -27.39
N ILE A 316 -6.93 0.87 -26.09
CA ILE A 316 -7.99 0.06 -25.51
C ILE A 316 -9.06 0.98 -24.91
N ILE A 317 -10.30 0.84 -25.35
CA ILE A 317 -11.46 1.57 -24.80
C ILE A 317 -12.25 0.60 -23.91
N ILE A 318 -12.42 0.94 -22.64
CA ILE A 318 -13.22 0.16 -21.69
C ILE A 318 -14.52 0.92 -21.42
N SER A 319 -15.66 0.36 -21.81
CA SER A 319 -16.98 1.01 -21.70
C SER A 319 -17.91 0.22 -20.76
N ALA A 320 -18.17 0.77 -19.58
CA ALA A 320 -19.00 0.20 -18.53
C ALA A 320 -20.45 0.75 -18.59
N PRO A 321 -21.42 0.16 -17.86
CA PRO A 321 -22.81 0.63 -17.86
C PRO A 321 -22.97 2.10 -17.42
N GLU A 322 -24.03 2.76 -17.90
CA GLU A 322 -24.38 4.12 -17.47
C GLU A 322 -24.41 4.26 -15.94
N LYS A 323 -24.00 5.43 -15.44
CA LYS A 323 -23.93 5.77 -14.00
C LYS A 323 -22.96 4.89 -13.19
N THR A 324 -22.00 4.23 -13.85
CA THR A 324 -20.82 3.67 -13.20
C THR A 324 -19.59 4.55 -13.42
N ARG A 325 -18.51 4.29 -12.67
CA ARG A 325 -17.14 4.70 -12.98
C ARG A 325 -16.24 3.47 -13.06
N VAL A 326 -15.21 3.54 -13.89
CA VAL A 326 -14.23 2.45 -14.05
C VAL A 326 -13.07 2.70 -13.10
N VAL A 327 -12.84 1.76 -12.19
CA VAL A 327 -11.60 1.66 -11.42
C VAL A 327 -10.66 0.75 -12.20
N VAL A 328 -9.42 1.18 -12.44
CA VAL A 328 -8.37 0.40 -13.10
C VAL A 328 -7.27 0.09 -12.08
N ASN A 329 -6.97 -1.20 -11.91
CA ASN A 329 -5.96 -1.71 -10.99
C ASN A 329 -4.82 -2.34 -11.80
N LEU A 330 -3.59 -1.83 -11.65
CA LEU A 330 -2.40 -2.43 -12.25
C LEU A 330 -1.89 -3.59 -11.38
N HIS A 331 -1.59 -4.72 -12.01
CA HIS A 331 -1.00 -5.91 -11.37
C HIS A 331 0.50 -6.05 -11.65
N SER A 332 0.94 -5.56 -12.81
CA SER A 332 2.35 -5.40 -13.15
C SER A 332 2.51 -4.27 -14.16
N LEU A 333 3.56 -3.48 -14.03
CA LEU A 333 3.98 -2.49 -15.01
C LEU A 333 5.52 -2.48 -15.06
N ASP A 334 6.04 -2.82 -16.23
CA ASP A 334 7.45 -3.10 -16.51
C ASP A 334 7.76 -2.65 -17.95
N LEU A 335 7.99 -1.34 -18.09
CA LEU A 335 8.27 -0.63 -19.36
C LEU A 335 9.65 0.05 -19.28
N GLU A 336 10.19 0.53 -20.41
CA GLU A 336 11.40 1.36 -20.35
C GLU A 336 11.18 2.62 -19.48
N HIS A 337 12.16 2.93 -18.64
CA HIS A 337 12.12 4.10 -17.77
C HIS A 337 12.68 5.36 -18.46
N GLN A 338 11.89 6.44 -18.48
CA GLN A 338 12.31 7.76 -18.93
C GLN A 338 11.72 8.83 -17.98
N SER A 339 12.48 9.89 -17.67
CA SER A 339 12.14 10.87 -16.61
C SER A 339 10.84 11.67 -16.82
N GLN A 340 10.26 11.62 -18.03
CA GLN A 340 8.99 12.23 -18.42
C GLN A 340 8.05 11.21 -19.13
N CYS A 341 8.38 9.92 -19.10
CA CYS A 341 7.69 8.84 -19.81
C CYS A 341 7.42 9.15 -21.30
N LEU A 342 8.46 9.53 -22.03
CA LEU A 342 8.36 9.89 -23.46
C LEU A 342 8.79 8.78 -24.43
N TYR A 343 9.45 7.73 -23.93
CA TYR A 343 9.84 6.55 -24.71
C TYR A 343 8.66 5.56 -24.70
N ASP A 344 8.78 4.43 -24.00
CA ASP A 344 7.65 3.53 -23.75
C ASP A 344 6.74 4.07 -22.65
N PHE A 345 5.42 4.03 -22.84
CA PHE A 345 4.47 4.45 -21.82
C PHE A 345 3.10 3.77 -21.90
N LEU A 346 2.47 3.66 -20.74
CA LEU A 346 1.04 3.40 -20.58
C LEU A 346 0.38 4.69 -20.11
N GLU A 347 -0.55 5.23 -20.90
CA GLU A 347 -1.30 6.45 -20.57
C GLU A 347 -2.79 6.12 -20.41
N VAL A 348 -3.37 6.49 -19.27
CA VAL A 348 -4.80 6.32 -18.98
C VAL A 348 -5.48 7.68 -18.98
N VAL A 349 -6.52 7.81 -19.82
CA VAL A 349 -7.19 9.09 -20.13
C VAL A 349 -8.72 8.92 -20.04
N ASP A 350 -9.41 9.94 -19.53
CA ASP A 350 -10.87 10.04 -19.68
C ASP A 350 -11.26 10.29 -21.15
N PRO A 351 -12.47 9.89 -21.59
CA PRO A 351 -12.90 10.07 -22.98
C PRO A 351 -12.94 11.56 -23.39
N PRO A 352 -12.61 11.89 -24.66
CA PRO A 352 -12.37 13.25 -25.10
C PRO A 352 -13.58 14.19 -24.89
N GLY A 353 -13.28 15.42 -24.48
CA GLY A 353 -14.29 16.42 -24.11
C GLY A 353 -14.65 16.44 -22.61
N VAL A 354 -13.93 15.70 -21.77
CA VAL A 354 -13.93 15.91 -20.30
C VAL A 354 -12.81 16.87 -19.93
N THR A 355 -13.13 17.89 -19.12
CA THR A 355 -12.15 18.79 -18.49
C THR A 355 -11.95 18.39 -17.04
N GLY A 356 -10.70 18.19 -16.61
CA GLY A 356 -10.36 17.85 -15.21
C GLY A 356 -10.03 16.37 -14.95
N GLY A 357 -9.67 15.61 -15.99
CA GLY A 357 -8.91 14.37 -15.85
C GLY A 357 -7.55 14.56 -16.51
N ASP A 358 -6.50 14.79 -15.71
CA ASP A 358 -5.13 14.84 -16.21
C ASP A 358 -4.69 13.42 -16.64
N PRO A 359 -4.03 13.25 -17.80
CA PRO A 359 -3.65 11.94 -18.31
C PRO A 359 -2.64 11.27 -17.37
N THR A 360 -2.98 10.09 -16.86
CA THR A 360 -2.10 9.33 -15.97
C THR A 360 -1.13 8.51 -16.82
N ARG A 361 0.05 9.08 -17.10
CA ARG A 361 1.12 8.45 -17.85
C ARG A 361 2.14 7.78 -16.93
N LEU A 362 2.50 6.53 -17.24
CA LEU A 362 3.34 5.66 -16.42
C LEU A 362 4.37 4.92 -17.28
N CYS A 363 5.58 4.74 -16.75
CA CYS A 363 6.70 4.04 -17.40
C CYS A 363 7.75 3.58 -16.37
N GLY A 364 8.69 2.71 -16.76
CA GLY A 364 9.58 2.03 -15.83
C GLY A 364 8.96 0.78 -15.20
N HIS A 365 9.69 0.21 -14.23
CA HIS A 365 9.27 -0.90 -13.38
C HIS A 365 8.74 -0.37 -12.04
N TYR A 366 7.61 -0.92 -11.57
CA TYR A 366 6.99 -0.60 -10.28
C TYR A 366 6.83 -1.85 -9.42
N GLU A 367 7.06 -1.73 -8.12
CA GLU A 367 6.78 -2.82 -7.18
C GLU A 367 5.28 -2.96 -6.87
N ALA A 368 4.83 -4.16 -6.50
CA ALA A 368 3.42 -4.43 -6.25
C ALA A 368 2.83 -3.53 -5.14
N GLU A 369 3.60 -3.25 -4.09
CA GLU A 369 3.20 -2.33 -3.02
C GLU A 369 3.01 -0.88 -3.49
N GLU A 370 3.59 -0.47 -4.62
CA GLU A 370 3.44 0.86 -5.19
C GLU A 370 2.21 0.92 -6.09
N LEU A 371 1.99 -0.12 -6.92
CA LEU A 371 0.80 -0.28 -7.74
C LEU A 371 -0.48 -0.40 -6.90
N GLU A 372 -0.44 -1.08 -5.75
CA GLU A 372 -1.58 -1.15 -4.82
C GLU A 372 -2.03 0.21 -4.28
N LYS A 373 -1.15 1.23 -4.27
CA LYS A 373 -1.45 2.60 -3.84
C LYS A 373 -1.91 3.51 -4.99
N LEU A 374 -1.79 3.05 -6.25
CA LEU A 374 -2.08 3.84 -7.45
C LEU A 374 -3.52 3.62 -7.91
N HIS A 375 -4.46 4.37 -7.31
CA HIS A 375 -5.89 4.27 -7.61
C HIS A 375 -6.28 5.08 -8.86
N ILE A 376 -6.29 4.43 -10.03
CA ILE A 376 -6.72 5.04 -11.28
C ILE A 376 -8.24 4.92 -11.41
N VAL A 377 -8.94 6.06 -11.44
CA VAL A 377 -10.42 6.13 -11.48
C VAL A 377 -10.89 7.10 -12.57
N SER A 378 -11.71 6.61 -13.50
CA SER A 378 -12.31 7.45 -14.55
C SER A 378 -13.42 8.35 -14.00
N THR A 379 -13.63 9.52 -14.61
CA THR A 379 -14.72 10.43 -14.21
C THR A 379 -16.09 9.97 -14.72
N LYS A 380 -16.12 9.22 -15.83
CA LYS A 380 -17.30 8.65 -16.49
C LYS A 380 -17.30 7.12 -16.46
N ASN A 381 -18.33 6.50 -17.03
CA ASN A 381 -18.44 5.06 -17.27
C ASN A 381 -17.55 4.53 -18.41
N GLU A 382 -16.64 5.33 -18.94
CA GLU A 382 -15.72 4.92 -20.01
C GLU A 382 -14.32 5.46 -19.71
N VAL A 383 -13.29 4.68 -20.07
CA VAL A 383 -11.87 5.05 -19.92
C VAL A 383 -11.08 4.56 -21.13
N HIS A 384 -10.12 5.37 -21.58
CA HIS A 384 -9.27 5.10 -22.73
C HIS A 384 -7.85 4.84 -22.24
N ILE A 385 -7.23 3.75 -22.69
CA ILE A 385 -5.88 3.33 -22.32
C ILE A 385 -5.04 3.30 -23.60
N HIS A 386 -4.06 4.19 -23.70
CA HIS A 386 -3.09 4.26 -24.79
C HIS A 386 -1.81 3.54 -24.35
N PHE A 387 -1.35 2.59 -25.16
CA PHE A 387 -0.01 2.00 -25.02
C PHE A 387 0.85 2.42 -26.20
N HIS A 388 2.04 2.92 -25.90
CA HIS A 388 3.05 3.34 -26.85
C HIS A 388 4.40 2.71 -26.53
N SER A 389 5.17 2.37 -27.56
CA SER A 389 6.54 1.87 -27.44
C SER A 389 7.41 2.34 -28.59
N ASP A 390 8.67 2.69 -28.32
CA ASP A 390 9.60 3.18 -29.34
C ASP A 390 10.25 2.04 -30.16
N TYR A 391 11.30 2.36 -30.91
CA TYR A 391 12.00 1.44 -31.79
C TYR A 391 12.96 0.48 -31.07
N SER A 392 13.18 0.66 -29.77
CA SER A 392 14.26 0.04 -29.01
C SER A 392 13.97 -0.08 -27.51
N VAL A 393 14.49 -1.15 -26.89
CA VAL A 393 14.25 -1.54 -25.49
C VAL A 393 12.80 -2.00 -25.28
N THR A 394 12.64 -3.12 -24.58
CA THR A 394 11.36 -3.81 -24.41
C THR A 394 11.41 -4.63 -23.14
N ASP A 395 10.50 -4.39 -22.20
CA ASP A 395 10.35 -5.19 -20.97
C ASP A 395 8.99 -5.91 -20.94
N ARG A 396 8.52 -6.43 -19.79
CA ARG A 396 7.35 -7.36 -19.76
C ARG A 396 6.00 -6.70 -20.00
N GLY A 397 5.96 -5.39 -20.14
CA GLY A 397 4.76 -4.64 -20.48
C GLY A 397 3.87 -4.39 -19.28
N PHE A 398 2.56 -4.59 -19.46
CA PHE A 398 1.58 -4.31 -18.40
C PHE A 398 0.54 -5.43 -18.27
N SER A 399 -0.01 -5.55 -17.06
CA SER A 399 -1.16 -6.39 -16.76
C SER A 399 -2.06 -5.63 -15.77
N LEU A 400 -3.35 -5.57 -16.07
CA LEU A 400 -4.33 -4.81 -15.29
C LEU A 400 -5.68 -5.54 -15.19
N SER A 401 -6.44 -5.21 -14.15
CA SER A 401 -7.86 -5.47 -14.08
C SER A 401 -8.65 -4.17 -13.98
N TRP A 402 -9.95 -4.25 -14.23
CA TRP A 402 -10.86 -3.13 -14.06
C TRP A 402 -12.20 -3.60 -13.49
N LYS A 403 -12.86 -2.68 -12.77
CA LYS A 403 -14.09 -2.91 -12.02
C LYS A 403 -15.01 -1.72 -12.22
N ALA A 404 -16.24 -1.96 -12.69
CA ALA A 404 -17.26 -0.91 -12.74
C ALA A 404 -17.88 -0.70 -11.35
N VAL A 405 -17.73 0.49 -10.77
CA VAL A 405 -18.34 0.88 -9.49
C VAL A 405 -19.60 1.68 -9.77
N ASP A 406 -20.72 1.28 -9.15
CA ASP A 406 -21.99 2.03 -9.21
C ASP A 406 -21.88 3.39 -8.49
N VAL A 407 -22.22 4.46 -9.20
CA VAL A 407 -22.36 5.83 -8.69
C VAL A 407 -23.75 6.41 -8.98
N SER A 408 -24.76 5.56 -9.21
CA SER A 408 -26.16 5.94 -9.52
C SER A 408 -26.86 6.78 -8.45
N GLY A 409 -26.35 6.78 -7.21
CA GLY A 409 -26.77 7.67 -6.14
C GLY A 409 -26.28 9.12 -6.27
N CYS A 410 -25.47 9.43 -7.28
CA CYS A 410 -24.85 10.74 -7.51
C CYS A 410 -25.39 11.38 -8.81
N PRO A 411 -25.57 12.73 -8.88
CA PRO A 411 -25.28 13.70 -7.83
C PRO A 411 -26.42 13.91 -6.83
N LEU A 412 -27.65 13.51 -7.15
CA LEU A 412 -28.80 13.66 -6.25
C LEU A 412 -29.70 12.41 -6.26
N HIS A 413 -29.84 11.79 -5.09
CA HIS A 413 -30.74 10.68 -4.80
C HIS A 413 -31.77 11.10 -3.74
N THR A 414 -32.94 10.44 -3.71
CA THR A 414 -33.98 10.70 -2.70
C THR A 414 -34.63 9.40 -2.25
N THR A 415 -34.68 9.18 -0.93
CA THR A 415 -35.25 7.98 -0.31
C THR A 415 -36.35 8.32 0.68
N THR A 416 -37.45 7.57 0.62
CA THR A 416 -38.60 7.63 1.54
C THR A 416 -38.67 6.42 2.48
N ALA A 417 -37.61 5.61 2.53
CA ALA A 417 -37.57 4.39 3.32
C ALA A 417 -37.58 4.70 4.84
N LYS A 418 -38.36 3.93 5.61
CA LYS A 418 -38.44 4.08 7.08
C LYS A 418 -37.10 3.80 7.79
N GLN A 419 -36.21 3.06 7.15
CA GLN A 419 -34.84 2.84 7.56
C GLN A 419 -34.00 2.46 6.33
N GLY A 420 -32.69 2.67 6.40
CA GLY A 420 -31.78 2.24 5.35
C GLY A 420 -30.31 2.42 5.73
N VAL A 421 -29.44 2.04 4.80
CA VAL A 421 -27.99 2.21 4.91
C VAL A 421 -27.52 3.00 3.69
N LEU A 422 -26.64 3.97 3.92
CA LEU A 422 -25.88 4.67 2.89
C LEU A 422 -24.41 4.30 3.08
N VAL A 423 -23.71 4.07 1.98
CA VAL A 423 -22.25 3.85 1.95
C VAL A 423 -21.64 4.77 0.91
N SER A 424 -20.40 5.19 1.12
CA SER A 424 -19.62 5.80 0.03
C SER A 424 -19.43 4.80 -1.11
N PRO A 425 -19.44 5.24 -2.39
CA PRO A 425 -19.07 4.38 -3.52
C PRO A 425 -17.73 3.69 -3.28
N ASN A 426 -17.63 2.42 -3.67
CA ASN A 426 -16.47 1.54 -3.48
C ASN A 426 -16.09 1.20 -2.01
N TYR A 427 -16.87 1.58 -0.99
CA TYR A 427 -16.67 1.07 0.39
C TYR A 427 -16.82 -0.47 0.44
N PRO A 428 -15.93 -1.21 1.13
CA PRO A 428 -14.92 -0.75 2.09
C PRO A 428 -13.49 -0.66 1.52
N ASP A 429 -13.32 -0.60 0.19
CA ASP A 429 -12.02 -0.71 -0.48
C ASP A 429 -11.25 0.63 -0.36
N PHE A 430 -11.66 1.67 -1.09
CA PHE A 430 -11.08 3.03 -1.04
C PHE A 430 -12.06 4.08 -1.62
N LEU A 431 -11.91 5.34 -1.23
CA LEU A 431 -12.71 6.48 -1.73
C LEU A 431 -12.41 6.85 -3.19
N LEU A 432 -13.47 6.98 -4.01
CA LEU A 432 -13.31 7.54 -5.36
C LEU A 432 -13.11 9.06 -5.32
N SER A 433 -12.27 9.58 -6.21
CA SER A 433 -12.00 11.00 -6.42
C SER A 433 -13.18 11.76 -7.06
N ARG A 434 -13.22 13.09 -6.91
CA ARG A 434 -14.19 13.99 -7.56
C ARG A 434 -15.64 13.48 -7.48
N LEU A 435 -16.09 13.06 -6.29
CA LEU A 435 -17.49 12.75 -6.01
C LEU A 435 -18.20 14.00 -5.47
N ASP A 436 -19.45 14.19 -5.92
CA ASP A 436 -20.46 15.04 -5.27
C ASP A 436 -21.76 14.25 -5.28
N CYS A 437 -22.09 13.61 -4.16
CA CYS A 437 -23.17 12.63 -4.04
C CYS A 437 -24.09 13.01 -2.88
N SER A 438 -25.26 13.56 -3.19
CA SER A 438 -26.22 14.03 -2.20
C SER A 438 -27.45 13.13 -2.12
N THR A 439 -27.76 12.59 -0.94
CA THR A 439 -28.98 11.82 -0.67
C THR A 439 -29.91 12.60 0.24
N THR A 440 -31.11 12.92 -0.25
CA THR A 440 -32.21 13.44 0.58
C THR A 440 -33.00 12.29 1.20
N ILE A 441 -33.14 12.29 2.52
CA ILE A 441 -33.93 11.33 3.29
C ILE A 441 -35.24 12.02 3.68
N LEU A 442 -36.38 11.39 3.37
CA LEU A 442 -37.72 11.87 3.69
C LEU A 442 -38.41 10.88 4.64
N ALA A 443 -38.62 11.30 5.88
CA ALA A 443 -39.42 10.58 6.86
C ALA A 443 -40.93 10.73 6.58
N PRO A 444 -41.79 9.82 7.08
CA PRO A 444 -43.24 10.00 7.05
C PRO A 444 -43.69 11.25 7.83
N VAL A 445 -44.88 11.78 7.50
CA VAL A 445 -45.43 12.98 8.15
C VAL A 445 -45.44 12.85 9.68
N GLY A 446 -44.95 13.88 10.38
CA GLY A 446 -44.81 13.92 11.83
C GLY A 446 -43.67 13.07 12.41
N LYS A 447 -42.81 12.47 11.57
CA LYS A 447 -41.57 11.78 11.99
C LYS A 447 -40.34 12.63 11.67
N ARG A 448 -39.23 12.28 12.31
CA ARG A 448 -37.87 12.83 12.10
C ARG A 448 -36.94 11.71 11.63
N VAL A 449 -35.82 12.10 11.04
CA VAL A 449 -34.73 11.19 10.68
C VAL A 449 -33.73 11.16 11.83
N TRP A 450 -33.47 9.98 12.38
CA TRP A 450 -32.26 9.68 13.14
C TRP A 450 -31.23 9.14 12.17
N LEU A 451 -30.03 9.72 12.19
CA LEU A 451 -28.89 9.31 11.38
C LEU A 451 -27.72 8.95 12.29
N GLU A 452 -27.04 7.87 11.96
CA GLU A 452 -25.91 7.33 12.71
C GLU A 452 -24.79 6.96 11.73
N VAL A 453 -23.65 7.66 11.83
CA VAL A 453 -22.42 7.21 11.20
C VAL A 453 -21.85 6.06 12.05
N VAL A 454 -21.73 4.88 11.43
CA VAL A 454 -21.26 3.65 12.07
C VAL A 454 -19.77 3.43 11.80
N ASP A 455 -19.31 3.85 10.62
CA ASP A 455 -17.92 3.80 10.20
C ASP A 455 -17.56 5.06 9.41
N TYR A 456 -16.36 5.60 9.64
CA TYR A 456 -15.83 6.80 8.98
C TYR A 456 -14.30 6.74 9.00
N ASP A 457 -13.72 6.57 7.82
CA ASP A 457 -12.29 6.41 7.58
C ASP A 457 -11.88 7.33 6.43
N SER A 458 -11.47 8.56 6.77
CA SER A 458 -10.98 9.58 5.84
C SER A 458 -10.21 10.65 6.60
N ASP A 459 -9.08 11.10 6.04
CA ASP A 459 -8.28 12.21 6.58
C ASP A 459 -8.97 13.58 6.39
N GLU A 460 -9.78 13.71 5.33
CA GLU A 460 -10.52 14.93 5.00
C GLU A 460 -11.99 14.88 5.48
N PRO A 461 -12.63 16.04 5.75
CA PRO A 461 -14.05 16.14 6.10
C PRO A 461 -14.95 15.97 4.87
N ILE A 462 -15.03 14.75 4.34
CA ILE A 462 -15.76 14.37 3.11
C ILE A 462 -17.29 14.37 3.25
N LEU A 463 -17.84 14.63 4.44
CA LEU A 463 -19.26 14.49 4.74
C LEU A 463 -19.88 15.83 5.18
N GLU A 464 -20.99 16.20 4.54
CA GLU A 464 -21.91 17.26 4.95
C GLU A 464 -23.27 16.65 5.36
N VAL A 465 -23.90 17.21 6.40
CA VAL A 465 -25.24 16.82 6.87
C VAL A 465 -26.09 18.08 7.09
N ASP A 466 -27.15 18.21 6.30
CA ASP A 466 -28.20 19.21 6.46
C ASP A 466 -29.35 18.60 7.29
N LEU A 467 -29.66 19.22 8.43
CA LEU A 467 -30.67 18.77 9.38
C LEU A 467 -32.11 19.08 8.95
N GLY A 468 -32.29 19.83 7.85
CA GLY A 468 -33.57 20.39 7.44
C GLY A 468 -34.02 21.58 8.31
N GLY A 469 -35.17 22.16 7.95
CA GLY A 469 -35.81 23.24 8.72
C GLY A 469 -35.09 24.60 8.71
N GLY A 470 -33.92 24.70 8.09
CA GLY A 470 -33.10 25.92 8.06
C GLY A 470 -32.00 25.98 9.13
N GLU A 471 -31.76 24.89 9.87
CA GLU A 471 -30.76 24.82 10.95
C GLU A 471 -29.29 24.75 10.46
N GLY A 472 -29.05 24.91 9.15
CA GLY A 472 -27.74 24.94 8.51
C GLY A 472 -27.21 23.56 8.11
N ARG A 473 -25.98 23.55 7.56
CA ARG A 473 -25.23 22.34 7.25
C ARG A 473 -24.13 22.12 8.30
N LEU A 474 -24.02 20.89 8.75
CA LEU A 474 -22.95 20.38 9.60
C LEU A 474 -21.89 19.69 8.74
N THR A 475 -20.63 19.72 9.18
CA THR A 475 -19.56 18.83 8.70
C THR A 475 -19.15 17.89 9.83
N PRO A 476 -19.70 16.66 9.89
CA PRO A 476 -19.30 15.67 10.87
C PRO A 476 -17.78 15.46 10.92
N PHE A 477 -17.26 15.25 12.14
CA PHE A 477 -15.84 14.96 12.42
C PHE A 477 -14.81 16.02 12.02
N ALA A 478 -15.22 17.19 11.49
CA ALA A 478 -14.32 18.28 11.08
C ALA A 478 -13.43 18.89 12.19
N SER A 479 -13.59 18.47 13.45
CA SER A 479 -12.59 18.67 14.50
C SER A 479 -12.26 17.35 15.18
N SER A 480 -10.99 16.93 15.07
CA SER A 480 -10.46 15.74 15.75
C SER A 480 -10.56 15.79 17.28
N THR A 481 -10.69 16.99 17.86
CA THR A 481 -10.89 17.20 19.31
C THR A 481 -12.30 16.84 19.78
N LEU A 482 -13.26 16.73 18.87
CA LEU A 482 -14.66 16.43 19.20
C LEU A 482 -14.84 14.91 19.36
N LEU A 483 -15.38 14.50 20.51
CA LEU A 483 -15.92 13.16 20.74
C LEU A 483 -17.33 13.10 20.15
N SER A 484 -17.45 13.33 18.84
CA SER A 484 -18.71 13.15 18.12
C SER A 484 -18.96 11.67 17.97
N ASP A 485 -20.15 11.24 18.38
CA ASP A 485 -20.65 9.89 18.13
C ASP A 485 -21.08 9.68 16.67
N GLY A 486 -21.08 10.73 15.83
CA GLY A 486 -21.60 10.64 14.46
C GLY A 486 -23.12 10.50 14.39
N ILE A 487 -23.83 10.81 15.47
CA ILE A 487 -25.29 10.78 15.55
C ILE A 487 -25.89 12.17 15.32
N TYR A 488 -26.95 12.24 14.52
CA TYR A 488 -27.60 13.48 14.11
C TYR A 488 -29.11 13.27 14.00
N VAL A 489 -29.90 14.28 14.36
CA VAL A 489 -31.37 14.22 14.35
C VAL A 489 -31.94 15.40 13.59
N SER A 490 -32.74 15.14 12.55
CA SER A 490 -33.36 16.20 11.76
C SER A 490 -34.39 17.00 12.56
N SER A 491 -34.51 18.29 12.25
CA SER A 491 -35.47 19.20 12.89
C SER A 491 -36.92 18.84 12.54
N GLY A 492 -37.14 18.36 11.31
CA GLY A 492 -38.43 17.89 10.80
C GLY A 492 -38.29 16.65 9.90
N GLU A 493 -39.17 16.54 8.90
CA GLU A 493 -39.35 15.33 8.09
C GLU A 493 -38.26 15.09 7.04
N ARG A 494 -37.47 16.11 6.70
CA ARG A 494 -36.39 16.05 5.69
C ARG A 494 -35.02 16.16 6.35
N MET A 495 -34.08 15.35 5.87
CA MET A 495 -32.65 15.43 6.13
C MET A 495 -31.91 15.29 4.79
N GLN A 496 -30.72 15.85 4.64
CA GLN A 496 -29.91 15.66 3.42
C GLN A 496 -28.45 15.43 3.76
N VAL A 497 -27.88 14.37 3.19
CA VAL A 497 -26.52 13.88 3.45
C VAL A 497 -25.73 14.02 2.17
N THR A 498 -24.60 14.74 2.17
CA THR A 498 -23.79 14.95 0.96
C THR A 498 -22.36 14.48 1.19
N LEU A 499 -21.90 13.59 0.32
CA LEU A 499 -20.52 13.11 0.26
C LEU A 499 -19.78 13.90 -0.82
N ARG A 500 -18.65 14.52 -0.45
CA ARG A 500 -17.75 15.26 -1.35
C ARG A 500 -16.34 14.71 -1.23
N THR A 501 -15.65 14.48 -2.35
CA THR A 501 -14.23 14.11 -2.34
C THR A 501 -13.41 14.99 -3.27
N GLY A 502 -12.17 15.30 -2.86
CA GLY A 502 -11.18 15.98 -3.70
C GLY A 502 -10.62 15.09 -4.79
N ASP A 503 -9.50 15.50 -5.38
CA ASP A 503 -8.86 14.78 -6.48
C ASP A 503 -8.12 13.51 -6.05
N ASN A 504 -7.47 13.52 -4.88
CA ASN A 504 -6.77 12.36 -4.29
C ASN A 504 -7.25 12.10 -2.86
N PRO A 505 -8.51 11.64 -2.64
CA PRO A 505 -9.02 11.34 -1.31
C PRO A 505 -8.37 10.09 -0.72
N ASN A 506 -8.17 10.06 0.60
CA ASN A 506 -7.57 8.93 1.31
C ASN A 506 -8.55 8.31 2.32
N GLY A 507 -8.43 7.01 2.56
CA GLY A 507 -9.30 6.22 3.44
C GLY A 507 -10.44 5.48 2.72
N LYS A 508 -11.14 4.62 3.45
CA LYS A 508 -12.20 3.73 2.94
C LYS A 508 -13.56 4.42 2.78
N GLY A 509 -13.72 5.62 3.34
CA GLY A 509 -14.96 6.39 3.30
C GLY A 509 -15.86 6.12 4.49
N CYS A 510 -17.18 6.05 4.26
CA CYS A 510 -18.14 6.06 5.36
C CYS A 510 -19.34 5.11 5.17
N LYS A 511 -19.87 4.66 6.30
CA LYS A 511 -21.07 3.83 6.39
C LYS A 511 -22.05 4.43 7.40
N ILE A 512 -23.24 4.75 6.92
CA ILE A 512 -24.25 5.53 7.63
C ILE A 512 -25.55 4.73 7.66
N ILE A 513 -26.18 4.64 8.83
CA ILE A 513 -27.51 4.05 9.01
C ILE A 513 -28.50 5.18 9.33
N TYR A 514 -29.69 5.14 8.74
CA TYR A 514 -30.77 6.08 9.06
C TYR A 514 -32.07 5.34 9.41
N LYS A 515 -32.88 5.93 10.30
CA LYS A 515 -34.18 5.40 10.74
C LYS A 515 -35.18 6.52 11.05
N ALA A 516 -36.45 6.32 10.72
CA ALA A 516 -37.53 7.29 10.95
C ALA A 516 -38.16 7.13 12.33
N VAL A 517 -38.03 8.16 13.17
CA VAL A 517 -38.38 8.18 14.61
C VAL A 517 -39.44 9.26 14.90
N SER A 518 -40.22 9.13 15.98
CA SER A 518 -41.01 10.28 16.51
C SER A 518 -40.28 10.84 17.72
N ASP A 519 -40.19 9.99 18.73
CA ASP A 519 -39.60 10.22 20.02
C ASP A 519 -38.29 9.45 20.06
N VAL A 520 -37.23 10.09 20.52
CA VAL A 520 -35.88 9.54 20.47
C VAL A 520 -35.49 9.13 21.87
N LYS A 521 -35.29 7.83 22.09
CA LYS A 521 -34.69 7.29 23.31
C LYS A 521 -33.66 6.23 22.96
N GLU A 522 -32.38 6.58 23.07
CA GLU A 522 -31.26 5.76 22.59
C GLU A 522 -30.13 5.68 23.63
N GLU A 523 -29.48 4.52 23.73
CA GLU A 523 -28.26 4.32 24.51
C GLU A 523 -27.14 3.86 23.58
N ARG A 524 -25.98 4.52 23.64
CA ARG A 524 -24.82 4.23 22.77
C ARG A 524 -23.53 4.20 23.56
N ALA A 525 -22.60 3.31 23.18
CA ALA A 525 -21.33 3.12 23.87
C ALA A 525 -20.16 3.75 23.09
N VAL A 526 -19.54 4.75 23.68
CA VAL A 526 -18.43 5.56 23.12
C VAL A 526 -17.11 4.97 23.62
N LYS A 527 -16.34 4.33 22.74
CA LYS A 527 -15.04 3.73 23.11
C LYS A 527 -13.91 4.68 22.74
N LEU A 528 -13.21 5.23 23.74
CA LEU A 528 -12.16 6.25 23.51
C LEU A 528 -10.85 5.64 22.94
N GLY A 529 -10.63 4.34 23.09
CA GLY A 529 -9.48 3.64 22.51
C GLY A 529 -8.15 4.19 23.01
N SER A 530 -7.34 4.73 22.11
CA SER A 530 -6.05 5.38 22.39
C SER A 530 -6.16 6.90 22.67
N ARG A 531 -7.34 7.51 22.56
CA ARG A 531 -7.52 8.96 22.79
C ARG A 531 -7.37 9.29 24.28
N THR A 532 -6.42 10.14 24.61
CA THR A 532 -6.16 10.60 26.00
C THR A 532 -7.09 11.72 26.45
N TRP A 533 -7.72 12.44 25.52
CA TRP A 533 -8.72 13.47 25.81
C TRP A 533 -9.63 13.75 24.61
N GLY A 534 -10.68 14.54 24.84
CA GLY A 534 -11.51 15.16 23.81
C GLY A 534 -12.61 16.01 24.43
N ARG A 535 -13.49 16.59 23.61
CA ARG A 535 -14.66 17.37 24.07
C ARG A 535 -15.95 16.65 23.70
N LEU A 536 -16.86 16.49 24.65
CA LEU A 536 -18.23 16.01 24.45
C LEU A 536 -19.15 17.22 24.46
N LEU A 537 -19.86 17.46 23.35
CA LEU A 537 -20.75 18.62 23.16
C LEU A 537 -22.19 18.15 22.97
N HIS A 538 -23.14 19.09 22.93
CA HIS A 538 -24.56 18.76 22.70
C HIS A 538 -24.81 18.16 21.31
N LEU A 539 -25.87 17.35 21.21
CA LEU A 539 -26.29 16.71 19.96
C LEU A 539 -26.62 17.76 18.88
N ASN A 540 -26.26 17.49 17.62
CA ASN A 540 -26.32 18.42 16.48
C ASN A 540 -25.33 19.62 16.49
N PHE A 541 -24.40 19.76 17.44
CA PHE A 541 -23.37 20.81 17.42
C PHE A 541 -22.59 20.85 16.07
N PRO A 542 -22.28 22.05 15.49
CA PRO A 542 -22.52 23.40 16.01
C PRO A 542 -23.94 23.97 15.93
N SER A 543 -24.90 23.29 15.29
CA SER A 543 -26.31 23.70 15.31
C SER A 543 -26.94 23.50 16.71
N GLY A 544 -28.15 24.02 16.91
CA GLY A 544 -28.84 23.95 18.20
C GLY A 544 -29.24 22.53 18.62
N PRO A 545 -29.39 22.26 19.93
CA PRO A 545 -29.80 20.95 20.42
C PRO A 545 -31.22 20.58 19.98
N PRO A 546 -31.48 19.33 19.52
CA PRO A 546 -32.78 18.90 19.05
C PRO A 546 -33.78 18.70 20.19
N ARG A 547 -34.98 19.26 20.04
CA ARG A 547 -36.10 19.17 21.00
C ARG A 547 -36.63 17.74 21.16
N ARG A 548 -37.11 17.35 22.34
CA ARG A 548 -37.73 16.04 22.64
C ARG A 548 -36.85 14.85 22.23
N VAL A 549 -35.70 14.73 22.91
CA VAL A 549 -34.68 13.69 22.68
C VAL A 549 -34.04 13.26 24.02
N ASP A 550 -34.02 11.95 24.30
CA ASP A 550 -33.39 11.32 25.47
C ASP A 550 -32.23 10.42 24.99
N VAL A 551 -30.98 10.86 25.18
CA VAL A 551 -29.79 10.13 24.67
C VAL A 551 -28.82 9.84 25.81
N THR A 552 -28.44 8.58 25.94
CA THR A 552 -27.46 8.10 26.93
C THR A 552 -26.16 7.69 26.25
N GLN A 553 -25.08 8.43 26.51
CA GLN A 553 -23.73 8.16 26.02
C GLN A 553 -22.92 7.47 27.11
N LYS A 554 -22.66 6.17 26.95
CA LYS A 554 -21.81 5.38 27.83
C LYS A 554 -20.36 5.49 27.36
N LEU A 555 -19.59 6.37 27.99
CA LEU A 555 -18.15 6.52 27.77
C LEU A 555 -17.40 5.30 28.32
N ILE A 556 -16.45 4.77 27.56
CA ILE A 556 -15.65 3.58 27.90
C ILE A 556 -14.18 3.82 27.52
N VAL A 557 -13.28 3.69 28.50
CA VAL A 557 -11.81 3.69 28.31
C VAL A 557 -11.22 2.29 28.47
N PRO A 558 -9.97 2.03 28.02
CA PRO A 558 -9.29 0.76 28.29
C PRO A 558 -9.09 0.54 29.79
N LEU A 559 -9.13 -0.72 30.24
CA LEU A 559 -8.82 -1.08 31.64
C LEU A 559 -7.43 -0.58 32.04
N GLY A 560 -7.28 -0.21 33.32
CA GLY A 560 -6.12 0.53 33.81
C GLY A 560 -6.23 2.04 33.65
N ASN A 561 -7.40 2.58 33.26
CA ASN A 561 -7.66 4.01 33.19
C ASN A 561 -9.03 4.39 33.77
N THR A 562 -9.12 5.61 34.30
CA THR A 562 -10.36 6.32 34.68
C THR A 562 -10.67 7.45 33.69
N LEU A 563 -11.92 7.91 33.72
CA LEU A 563 -12.44 9.07 33.01
C LEU A 563 -12.60 10.23 33.99
N LEU A 564 -11.98 11.38 33.70
CA LEU A 564 -12.32 12.66 34.33
C LEU A 564 -13.11 13.51 33.35
N LEU A 565 -14.33 13.84 33.73
CA LEU A 565 -15.22 14.77 33.05
C LEU A 565 -15.11 16.15 33.72
N GLN A 566 -14.91 17.22 32.94
CA GLN A 566 -14.83 18.60 33.44
C GLN A 566 -15.84 19.47 32.70
N PHE A 567 -16.75 20.11 33.43
CA PHE A 567 -17.78 20.97 32.84
C PHE A 567 -17.23 22.37 32.56
N ASN A 568 -17.18 22.77 31.29
CA ASN A 568 -16.82 24.12 30.89
C ASN A 568 -18.11 24.98 30.87
N ARG A 569 -18.07 26.18 31.43
CA ARG A 569 -19.22 27.09 31.43
C ARG A 569 -19.71 27.43 29.99
N PRO A 570 -21.03 27.55 29.78
CA PRO A 570 -21.55 28.34 28.65
C PRO A 570 -21.17 29.82 28.84
N THR A 571 -20.97 30.55 27.74
CA THR A 571 -20.46 31.93 27.78
C THR A 571 -21.50 33.00 28.09
N GLU A 572 -22.80 32.67 28.02
CA GLU A 572 -23.89 33.62 28.22
C GLU A 572 -25.02 33.02 29.08
N THR A 573 -25.18 33.54 30.30
CA THR A 573 -26.43 33.51 31.07
C THR A 573 -26.54 34.80 31.86
N ASN A 574 -27.38 35.74 31.40
CA ASN A 574 -27.84 36.84 32.25
C ASN A 574 -28.73 36.23 33.34
N GLY A 575 -28.43 36.51 34.61
CA GLY A 575 -28.96 35.72 35.73
C GLY A 575 -30.46 35.88 36.00
N ILE A 576 -31.09 34.78 36.40
CA ILE A 576 -32.42 34.66 37.01
C ILE A 576 -32.28 33.71 38.23
N GLN A 577 -33.34 33.51 39.02
CA GLN A 577 -33.30 32.91 40.35
C GLN A 577 -33.65 31.42 40.37
N ASP A 578 -32.77 30.62 40.97
CA ASP A 578 -33.02 29.52 41.92
C ASP A 578 -34.43 28.89 41.85
N VAL A 579 -34.66 28.08 40.82
CA VAL A 579 -35.82 27.18 40.71
C VAL A 579 -35.32 25.77 40.36
N GLY A 580 -35.55 24.84 41.29
CA GLY A 580 -35.07 23.45 41.15
C GLY A 580 -35.55 22.75 39.88
N CYS A 581 -34.66 21.91 39.33
CA CYS A 581 -34.83 21.15 38.08
C CYS A 581 -36.27 20.70 37.77
N THR A 582 -36.82 21.17 36.64
CA THR A 582 -37.95 20.51 35.98
C THR A 582 -37.51 19.19 35.34
N ASP A 583 -38.44 18.30 35.00
CA ASP A 583 -38.13 16.98 34.41
C ASP A 583 -37.75 17.01 32.91
N GLU A 584 -37.53 18.20 32.34
CA GLU A 584 -36.98 18.42 30.99
C GLU A 584 -35.65 19.20 31.08
N ASN A 585 -34.79 19.11 30.06
CA ASN A 585 -33.54 19.88 29.95
C ASN A 585 -32.47 19.56 31.04
N ILE A 586 -32.33 18.27 31.38
CA ILE A 586 -31.42 17.74 32.41
C ILE A 586 -30.22 17.01 31.78
N ILE A 587 -29.08 17.05 32.47
CA ILE A 587 -27.93 16.16 32.27
C ILE A 587 -27.80 15.23 33.50
N GLU A 588 -27.81 13.92 33.29
CA GLU A 588 -27.56 12.90 34.33
C GLU A 588 -26.22 12.21 34.06
N VAL A 589 -25.26 12.32 34.98
CA VAL A 589 -24.01 11.53 34.94
C VAL A 589 -24.13 10.39 35.94
N MET A 590 -23.72 9.18 35.55
CA MET A 590 -23.81 7.99 36.40
C MET A 590 -22.54 7.13 36.30
N ASP A 591 -22.00 6.75 37.47
CA ASP A 591 -21.01 5.68 37.60
C ASP A 591 -21.68 4.47 38.24
N TRP A 592 -21.63 3.31 37.57
CA TRP A 592 -22.21 2.06 38.06
C TRP A 592 -21.32 1.32 39.08
N TYR A 593 -20.01 1.56 39.07
CA TYR A 593 -19.03 0.78 39.82
C TYR A 593 -18.54 1.45 41.11
N SER A 594 -18.96 2.69 41.37
CA SER A 594 -18.65 3.42 42.62
C SER A 594 -19.18 2.71 43.87
N ASP A 595 -18.44 2.80 44.97
CA ASP A 595 -18.54 1.97 46.20
C ASP A 595 -19.88 2.04 46.98
N SER A 596 -20.87 2.80 46.49
CA SER A 596 -22.13 3.11 47.18
C SER A 596 -23.41 2.74 46.38
N ASN A 597 -23.44 1.54 45.77
CA ASN A 597 -24.43 1.14 44.75
C ASN A 597 -24.40 2.03 43.49
N GLY A 598 -23.22 2.53 43.12
CA GLY A 598 -23.06 3.54 42.08
C GLY A 598 -23.36 4.97 42.57
N THR A 599 -23.03 5.95 41.75
CA THR A 599 -23.22 7.38 42.03
C THR A 599 -23.90 8.08 40.85
N LEU A 600 -24.94 8.86 41.13
CA LEU A 600 -25.75 9.58 40.16
C LEU A 600 -25.70 11.09 40.46
N TRP A 601 -25.28 11.88 39.47
CA TRP A 601 -25.27 13.34 39.51
C TRP A 601 -26.32 13.87 38.54
N ARG A 602 -27.38 14.53 39.04
CA ARG A 602 -28.38 15.24 38.23
C ARG A 602 -27.98 16.71 38.15
N LEU A 603 -27.82 17.24 36.95
CA LEU A 603 -27.28 18.57 36.68
C LEU A 603 -28.24 19.37 35.78
N CYS A 604 -28.47 20.61 36.15
CA CYS A 604 -29.39 21.54 35.50
C CYS A 604 -28.68 22.88 35.21
N THR A 605 -29.30 23.75 34.41
CA THR A 605 -28.65 24.94 33.82
C THR A 605 -28.01 25.91 34.81
N GLU A 606 -28.52 25.99 36.05
CA GLU A 606 -28.06 26.95 37.06
C GLU A 606 -26.90 26.40 37.93
N ASP A 607 -26.77 25.06 38.05
CA ASP A 607 -25.80 24.39 38.92
C ASP A 607 -24.40 24.19 38.31
N ILE A 608 -24.17 24.59 37.05
CA ILE A 608 -22.89 24.38 36.35
C ILE A 608 -21.84 25.41 36.81
N GLY A 609 -21.41 25.23 38.06
CA GLY A 609 -20.34 25.99 38.71
C GLY A 609 -18.98 25.86 38.00
N PRO A 610 -18.05 26.80 38.22
CA PRO A 610 -16.84 26.99 37.40
C PRO A 610 -15.79 25.87 37.48
N GLN A 611 -16.06 24.78 38.21
CA GLN A 611 -15.06 23.77 38.56
C GLN A 611 -15.65 22.38 38.85
N LEU A 612 -16.88 22.09 38.38
CA LEU A 612 -17.43 20.74 38.51
C LEU A 612 -16.61 19.75 37.68
N SER A 613 -15.97 18.80 38.37
CA SER A 613 -15.27 17.68 37.75
C SER A 613 -15.69 16.36 38.41
N ILE A 614 -16.05 15.39 37.58
CA ILE A 614 -16.47 14.04 37.98
C ILE A 614 -15.40 13.06 37.49
N GLU A 615 -14.82 12.27 38.39
CA GLU A 615 -13.91 11.17 38.04
C GLU A 615 -14.59 9.82 38.28
N SER A 616 -14.36 8.87 37.37
CA SER A 616 -14.91 7.52 37.46
C SER A 616 -14.13 6.63 38.41
N TRP A 617 -14.83 5.68 39.03
CA TRP A 617 -14.23 4.65 39.88
C TRP A 617 -13.51 3.60 39.04
N LEU A 618 -14.12 3.12 37.95
CA LEU A 618 -13.53 2.20 36.97
C LEU A 618 -13.45 2.86 35.58
N ASN A 619 -13.48 2.08 34.49
CA ASN A 619 -13.22 2.53 33.13
C ASN A 619 -14.46 3.04 32.35
N THR A 620 -15.57 3.36 33.02
CA THR A 620 -16.83 3.76 32.35
C THR A 620 -17.61 4.83 33.09
N LEU A 621 -18.28 5.73 32.35
CA LEU A 621 -19.33 6.62 32.85
C LEU A 621 -20.49 6.68 31.86
N ARG A 622 -21.73 6.82 32.34
CA ARG A 622 -22.87 7.23 31.52
C ARG A 622 -23.07 8.72 31.63
N VAL A 623 -23.33 9.37 30.50
CA VAL A 623 -23.83 10.76 30.42
C VAL A 623 -25.14 10.71 29.65
N ARG A 624 -26.26 10.93 30.33
CA ARG A 624 -27.60 10.95 29.75
C ARG A 624 -28.10 12.39 29.67
N THR A 625 -28.63 12.77 28.51
CA THR A 625 -29.14 14.12 28.25
C THR A 625 -30.59 14.05 27.80
N ILE A 626 -31.45 14.83 28.44
CA ILE A 626 -32.89 14.89 28.17
C ILE A 626 -33.22 16.28 27.65
N TYR A 627 -33.39 16.42 26.34
CA TYR A 627 -33.78 17.67 25.68
C TYR A 627 -35.31 17.81 25.61
N GLY A 628 -35.83 18.94 26.10
CA GLY A 628 -37.25 19.25 26.24
C GLY A 628 -37.93 19.86 25.01
N GLN A 629 -39.03 20.57 25.24
CA GLN A 629 -39.73 21.40 24.23
C GLN A 629 -38.93 22.65 23.82
N GLU A 630 -38.25 23.27 24.78
CA GLU A 630 -37.39 24.45 24.60
C GLU A 630 -35.92 24.04 24.43
N PRO A 631 -35.08 24.84 23.73
CA PRO A 631 -33.67 24.50 23.52
C PRO A 631 -32.94 24.31 24.86
N GLY A 632 -32.45 23.10 25.09
CA GLY A 632 -31.85 22.68 26.35
C GLY A 632 -30.41 23.13 26.58
N PRO A 633 -29.77 22.69 27.68
CA PRO A 633 -28.40 23.07 28.02
C PRO A 633 -27.41 22.73 26.91
N ASN A 634 -26.65 23.73 26.49
CA ASN A 634 -25.48 23.56 25.62
C ASN A 634 -24.36 22.86 26.40
N ILE A 635 -24.28 21.53 26.30
CA ILE A 635 -23.23 20.73 26.93
C ILE A 635 -21.88 21.12 26.34
N ASN A 636 -20.93 21.43 27.21
CA ASN A 636 -19.54 21.70 26.85
C ASN A 636 -18.61 21.01 27.85
N LEU A 637 -18.39 19.70 27.65
CA LEU A 637 -17.65 18.86 28.59
C LEU A 637 -16.26 18.53 28.03
N THR A 638 -15.21 18.73 28.82
CA THR A 638 -13.88 18.18 28.52
C THR A 638 -13.79 16.78 29.14
N VAL A 639 -13.50 15.78 28.34
CA VAL A 639 -13.28 14.40 28.77
C VAL A 639 -11.79 14.12 28.71
N THR A 640 -11.21 13.64 29.81
CA THR A 640 -9.78 13.27 29.89
C THR A 640 -9.63 11.88 30.47
N VAL A 641 -8.63 11.14 29.99
CA VAL A 641 -8.34 9.76 30.40
C VAL A 641 -7.10 9.78 31.29
N ARG A 642 -7.20 9.16 32.47
CA ARG A 642 -6.14 9.12 33.49
C ARG A 642 -5.72 7.66 33.75
N PRO A 643 -4.42 7.34 33.88
CA PRO A 643 -4.00 6.01 34.27
C PRO A 643 -4.31 5.75 35.75
N ASP A 644 -4.93 4.60 36.05
CA ASP A 644 -5.33 4.20 37.39
C ASP A 644 -4.42 3.08 37.92
N ALA A 645 -3.54 3.41 38.87
CA ALA A 645 -2.67 2.41 39.50
C ALA A 645 -3.43 1.38 40.37
N ALA A 646 -4.64 1.71 40.83
CA ALA A 646 -5.46 0.86 41.69
C ALA A 646 -6.43 -0.06 40.92
N TYR A 647 -6.46 -0.02 39.58
CA TYR A 647 -7.41 -0.81 38.79
C TYR A 647 -7.37 -2.30 39.11
N LYS A 648 -6.19 -2.84 39.47
CA LYS A 648 -6.02 -4.24 39.84
C LYS A 648 -6.77 -4.62 41.11
N THR A 649 -6.75 -3.78 42.15
CA THR A 649 -7.50 -4.06 43.38
C THR A 649 -9.00 -3.85 43.18
N LYS A 650 -9.40 -2.85 42.39
CA LYS A 650 -10.80 -2.59 42.00
C LYS A 650 -11.44 -3.77 41.25
N LEU A 651 -10.71 -4.38 40.30
CA LEU A 651 -11.17 -5.58 39.57
C LEU A 651 -11.21 -6.87 40.43
N LEU A 652 -10.72 -6.81 41.67
CA LEU A 652 -10.59 -7.92 42.62
C LEU A 652 -11.33 -7.67 43.95
N SER A 653 -12.25 -6.69 44.00
CA SER A 653 -12.94 -6.30 45.22
C SER A 653 -13.71 -7.48 45.85
N LYS A 654 -13.23 -7.92 47.03
CA LYS A 654 -13.78 -9.08 47.76
C LYS A 654 -15.11 -8.79 48.47
N GLU A 655 -15.56 -7.53 48.46
CA GLU A 655 -16.72 -7.07 49.23
C GLU A 655 -18.06 -7.37 48.55
N VAL A 656 -18.06 -7.79 47.28
CA VAL A 656 -19.25 -8.33 46.60
C VAL A 656 -19.06 -9.83 46.35
N LEU A 657 -19.95 -10.66 46.90
CA LEU A 657 -19.90 -12.12 46.74
C LEU A 657 -20.15 -12.60 45.29
N GLU A 658 -20.52 -11.69 44.38
CA GLU A 658 -20.66 -11.92 42.95
C GLU A 658 -19.99 -10.75 42.22
N PRO A 659 -18.99 -10.97 41.33
CA PRO A 659 -18.42 -9.89 40.53
C PRO A 659 -19.38 -9.54 39.39
N LEU A 660 -20.08 -8.41 39.53
CA LEU A 660 -21.15 -7.98 38.62
C LEU A 660 -20.69 -6.93 37.63
N VAL A 661 -21.20 -7.01 36.40
CA VAL A 661 -21.05 -5.99 35.36
C VAL A 661 -22.38 -5.35 35.02
N GLU A 662 -22.35 -4.10 34.56
CA GLU A 662 -23.54 -3.28 34.31
C GLU A 662 -24.47 -3.85 33.21
N THR A 663 -23.91 -4.30 32.09
CA THR A 663 -24.65 -4.79 30.91
C THR A 663 -23.74 -5.64 30.03
N CYS A 664 -24.32 -6.59 29.28
CA CYS A 664 -23.62 -7.39 28.28
C CYS A 664 -23.56 -6.76 26.87
N THR A 665 -24.17 -5.59 26.65
CA THR A 665 -24.21 -4.91 25.34
C THR A 665 -23.68 -3.47 25.45
N PRO A 666 -22.49 -3.13 24.91
CA PRO A 666 -21.48 -4.05 24.35
C PRO A 666 -20.88 -4.98 25.42
N ASN A 667 -20.28 -6.10 24.99
CA ASN A 667 -19.63 -7.06 25.89
C ASN A 667 -18.51 -6.36 26.71
N PRO A 668 -18.58 -6.31 28.06
CA PRO A 668 -17.56 -5.69 28.89
C PRO A 668 -16.34 -6.60 29.12
N CYS A 669 -16.48 -7.91 28.91
CA CYS A 669 -15.48 -8.91 29.24
C CYS A 669 -14.32 -8.88 28.24
N GLN A 670 -13.10 -8.73 28.74
CA GLN A 670 -11.86 -8.70 27.95
C GLN A 670 -11.36 -10.12 27.64
N ASN A 671 -10.31 -10.21 26.82
CA ASN A 671 -9.54 -11.44 26.58
C ASN A 671 -10.37 -12.64 26.10
N GLY A 672 -11.41 -12.38 25.30
CA GLY A 672 -12.33 -13.40 24.79
C GLY A 672 -13.39 -13.89 25.80
N GLY A 673 -13.47 -13.27 26.98
CA GLY A 673 -14.47 -13.59 27.99
C GLY A 673 -15.91 -13.37 27.51
N LYS A 674 -16.84 -14.20 28.01
CA LYS A 674 -18.24 -14.19 27.61
C LYS A 674 -19.12 -13.59 28.72
N CYS A 675 -19.79 -12.48 28.46
CA CYS A 675 -20.80 -11.95 29.37
C CYS A 675 -22.04 -12.85 29.39
N VAL A 676 -22.56 -13.15 30.58
CA VAL A 676 -23.76 -13.95 30.79
C VAL A 676 -24.71 -13.27 31.77
N THR A 677 -26.00 -13.39 31.50
CA THR A 677 -27.08 -12.86 32.35
C THR A 677 -27.71 -13.99 33.17
N SER A 678 -27.75 -13.83 34.48
CA SER A 678 -28.46 -14.73 35.39
C SER A 678 -29.96 -14.68 35.13
N SER A 679 -30.54 -15.81 34.71
CA SER A 679 -31.97 -15.94 34.43
C SER A 679 -32.86 -15.83 35.67
N ILE A 680 -32.29 -15.85 36.87
CA ILE A 680 -33.01 -15.83 38.16
C ILE A 680 -32.96 -14.43 38.80
N THR A 681 -31.83 -13.72 38.66
CA THR A 681 -31.57 -12.44 39.35
C THR A 681 -31.40 -11.25 38.42
N GLY A 682 -31.43 -11.43 37.10
CA GLY A 682 -31.21 -10.37 36.10
C GLY A 682 -29.76 -9.86 36.00
N LYS A 683 -28.93 -10.17 37.00
CA LYS A 683 -27.52 -9.81 37.14
C LYS A 683 -26.66 -10.29 35.98
N HIS A 684 -25.74 -9.46 35.51
CA HIS A 684 -24.73 -9.82 34.49
C HIS A 684 -23.37 -10.11 35.13
N SER A 685 -22.63 -11.08 34.58
CA SER A 685 -21.25 -11.42 35.02
C SER A 685 -20.41 -11.92 33.84
N CYS A 686 -19.08 -11.89 33.98
CA CYS A 686 -18.15 -12.36 32.96
C CYS A 686 -17.66 -13.79 33.22
N GLN A 687 -17.85 -14.68 32.24
CA GLN A 687 -17.19 -15.98 32.19
C GLN A 687 -15.82 -15.83 31.51
N CYS A 688 -14.75 -15.93 32.28
CA CYS A 688 -13.37 -15.83 31.79
C CYS A 688 -12.90 -17.16 31.19
N LEU A 689 -12.01 -17.08 30.20
CA LEU A 689 -11.41 -18.24 29.55
C LEU A 689 -9.97 -18.46 30.02
N GLY A 690 -9.56 -19.72 30.07
CA GLY A 690 -8.17 -20.12 30.32
C GLY A 690 -7.62 -19.65 31.67
N HIS A 691 -6.71 -18.67 31.64
CA HIS A 691 -6.02 -18.14 32.83
C HIS A 691 -6.39 -16.68 33.17
N PHE A 692 -7.45 -16.14 32.56
CA PHE A 692 -7.95 -14.79 32.84
C PHE A 692 -8.94 -14.76 34.02
N THR A 693 -8.99 -13.64 34.74
CA THR A 693 -9.71 -13.47 36.00
C THR A 693 -10.05 -12.00 36.29
N GLY A 694 -10.71 -11.75 37.42
CA GLY A 694 -11.25 -10.45 37.81
C GLY A 694 -12.58 -10.10 37.13
N MET A 695 -13.28 -9.08 37.63
CA MET A 695 -14.67 -8.73 37.26
C MET A 695 -14.94 -8.67 35.75
N MET A 696 -13.98 -8.21 34.95
CA MET A 696 -14.09 -8.07 33.49
C MET A 696 -13.11 -8.95 32.71
N CYS A 697 -12.57 -10.02 33.33
CA CYS A 697 -11.52 -10.89 32.73
C CYS A 697 -10.25 -10.14 32.29
N GLY A 698 -10.00 -8.96 32.86
CA GLY A 698 -8.91 -8.06 32.48
C GLY A 698 -7.57 -8.35 33.15
N LEU A 699 -7.52 -9.28 34.10
CA LEU A 699 -6.31 -9.70 34.81
C LEU A 699 -5.97 -11.16 34.50
N THR A 700 -4.72 -11.53 34.65
CA THR A 700 -4.27 -12.93 34.64
C THR A 700 -4.17 -13.49 36.05
N LEU A 701 -4.28 -14.82 36.20
CA LEU A 701 -4.13 -15.47 37.51
C LEU A 701 -2.76 -15.22 38.18
N CYS A 702 -1.69 -15.02 37.40
CA CYS A 702 -0.39 -14.67 37.96
C CYS A 702 -0.28 -13.23 38.48
N GLU A 703 -1.13 -12.30 38.02
CA GLU A 703 -1.18 -10.94 38.57
C GLU A 703 -1.83 -10.87 39.95
N LEU A 704 -2.49 -11.94 40.39
CA LEU A 704 -2.93 -12.11 41.78
C LEU A 704 -1.77 -12.43 42.74
N GLN A 705 -0.56 -12.62 42.20
CA GLN A 705 0.63 -13.11 42.91
C GLN A 705 0.36 -14.40 43.73
N PRO A 706 -0.20 -15.46 43.13
CA PRO A 706 -0.64 -16.64 43.86
C PRO A 706 0.52 -17.48 44.42
N CYS A 707 1.72 -17.36 43.84
CA CYS A 707 2.91 -18.06 44.30
C CYS A 707 3.64 -17.26 45.38
N LEU A 708 3.68 -17.74 46.63
CA LEU A 708 4.35 -17.02 47.74
C LEU A 708 5.88 -17.05 47.59
N PHE A 709 6.46 -18.25 47.52
CA PHE A 709 7.91 -18.45 47.42
C PHE A 709 8.32 -19.11 46.10
N GLY A 710 7.69 -18.68 45.00
CA GLY A 710 7.94 -19.19 43.66
C GLY A 710 7.78 -18.14 42.56
N GLU A 711 8.03 -18.54 41.32
CA GLU A 711 7.73 -17.78 40.11
C GLU A 711 6.47 -18.35 39.46
N CYS A 712 5.57 -17.47 39.01
CA CYS A 712 4.27 -17.89 38.45
C CYS A 712 4.35 -18.02 36.93
N LEU A 713 4.04 -19.21 36.40
CA LEU A 713 3.86 -19.43 34.97
C LEU A 713 2.37 -19.60 34.66
N LEU A 714 1.88 -18.87 33.65
CA LEU A 714 0.56 -19.07 33.10
C LEU A 714 0.51 -20.38 32.30
N THR A 715 -0.61 -21.08 32.38
CA THR A 715 -0.91 -22.28 31.58
C THR A 715 -2.20 -22.04 30.77
N PRO A 716 -2.53 -22.87 29.77
CA PRO A 716 -3.74 -22.65 28.97
C PRO A 716 -5.04 -22.57 29.79
N ASN A 717 -5.11 -23.26 30.94
CA ASN A 717 -6.31 -23.40 31.77
C ASN A 717 -6.12 -22.88 33.22
N GLY A 718 -5.07 -22.11 33.51
CA GLY A 718 -4.76 -21.71 34.88
C GLY A 718 -3.34 -21.16 35.07
N PHE A 719 -2.73 -21.43 36.22
CA PHE A 719 -1.32 -21.12 36.49
C PHE A 719 -0.59 -22.34 37.09
N LYS A 720 0.74 -22.27 37.15
CA LYS A 720 1.60 -23.21 37.86
C LYS A 720 2.78 -22.45 38.47
N CYS A 721 3.04 -22.68 39.76
CA CYS A 721 4.21 -22.11 40.42
C CYS A 721 5.47 -22.96 40.20
N ILE A 722 6.60 -22.30 39.98
CA ILE A 722 7.95 -22.88 40.10
C ILE A 722 8.51 -22.43 41.45
N CYS A 723 8.61 -23.36 42.40
CA CYS A 723 9.04 -23.03 43.75
C CYS A 723 10.54 -22.80 43.83
N LYS A 724 10.94 -21.81 44.65
CA LYS A 724 12.35 -21.56 44.97
C LYS A 724 12.90 -22.71 45.82
N PRO A 725 14.22 -23.00 45.76
CA PRO A 725 14.80 -24.12 46.50
C PRO A 725 14.42 -24.11 47.99
N GLY A 726 13.92 -25.24 48.48
CA GLY A 726 13.41 -25.37 49.85
C GLY A 726 11.90 -25.15 50.01
N TYR A 727 11.13 -24.86 48.94
CA TYR A 727 9.66 -24.75 48.98
C TYR A 727 8.95 -25.72 48.02
N HIS A 728 7.71 -26.10 48.35
CA HIS A 728 6.77 -26.91 47.57
C HIS A 728 5.31 -26.54 47.90
N GLY A 729 4.34 -27.32 47.41
CA GLY A 729 2.92 -26.96 47.40
C GLY A 729 2.55 -26.24 46.10
N ASP A 730 1.27 -26.22 45.74
CA ASP A 730 0.80 -25.68 44.46
C ASP A 730 0.97 -24.16 44.35
N THR A 731 1.09 -23.47 45.49
CA THR A 731 1.39 -22.03 45.62
C THR A 731 2.78 -21.74 46.23
N CYS A 732 3.63 -22.77 46.37
CA CYS A 732 4.95 -22.70 47.00
C CYS A 732 4.94 -22.19 48.46
N GLU A 733 3.87 -22.52 49.18
CA GLU A 733 3.58 -22.17 50.56
C GLU A 733 4.23 -23.11 51.58
N GLU A 734 4.47 -24.37 51.20
CA GLU A 734 5.05 -25.39 52.08
C GLU A 734 6.58 -25.35 52.04
N ARG A 735 7.24 -25.42 53.20
CA ARG A 735 8.70 -25.50 53.27
C ARG A 735 9.16 -26.95 53.32
N VAL A 736 9.96 -27.37 52.34
CA VAL A 736 10.61 -28.69 52.30
C VAL A 736 11.41 -28.87 53.60
N ARG A 737 11.10 -29.92 54.36
CA ARG A 737 11.92 -30.40 55.48
C ARG A 737 12.76 -31.60 55.02
N PRO A 738 14.07 -31.43 54.78
CA PRO A 738 14.92 -32.48 54.18
C PRO A 738 14.93 -33.81 54.93
N CYS A 739 14.62 -33.83 56.23
CA CYS A 739 14.59 -35.06 57.03
C CYS A 739 13.20 -35.68 57.25
N SER A 740 12.12 -35.09 56.72
CA SER A 740 10.73 -35.54 56.92
C SER A 740 10.46 -37.01 56.58
N SER A 741 11.19 -37.57 55.61
CA SER A 741 11.07 -38.97 55.14
C SER A 741 12.29 -39.85 55.51
N ASN A 742 13.19 -39.34 56.37
CA ASN A 742 14.51 -39.91 56.68
C ASN A 742 15.26 -40.51 55.46
N PRO A 743 15.85 -39.68 54.57
CA PRO A 743 16.60 -40.13 53.39
C PRO A 743 17.88 -40.97 53.68
N CYS A 744 18.15 -41.28 54.95
CA CYS A 744 19.24 -42.13 55.42
C CYS A 744 18.84 -43.60 55.66
N ASP A 745 17.57 -43.95 55.41
CA ASP A 745 16.97 -45.26 55.71
C ASP A 745 17.08 -45.61 57.22
N VAL A 746 16.71 -46.83 57.62
CA VAL A 746 16.90 -47.37 58.99
C VAL A 746 18.38 -47.58 59.37
N ARG A 747 19.32 -47.02 58.60
CA ARG A 747 20.79 -47.21 58.71
C ARG A 747 21.53 -45.95 59.12
N GLY A 748 20.83 -44.83 59.21
CA GLY A 748 21.35 -43.59 59.72
C GLY A 748 20.24 -42.63 60.15
N GLU A 749 20.67 -41.61 60.88
CA GLU A 749 19.81 -40.56 61.41
C GLU A 749 20.00 -39.29 60.58
N CYS A 750 18.92 -38.72 60.06
CA CYS A 750 18.97 -37.52 59.24
C CYS A 750 19.10 -36.26 60.11
N ILE A 751 20.06 -35.39 59.77
CA ILE A 751 20.28 -34.10 60.39
C ILE A 751 20.08 -33.02 59.32
N GLU A 752 19.16 -32.07 59.55
CA GLU A 752 18.94 -30.94 58.65
C GLU A 752 20.10 -29.94 58.74
N THR A 753 20.52 -29.38 57.60
CA THR A 753 21.51 -28.30 57.53
C THR A 753 20.86 -26.99 57.05
N THR A 754 21.54 -25.86 57.26
CA THR A 754 20.98 -24.51 57.06
C THR A 754 20.41 -24.26 55.67
N ASP A 755 21.00 -24.89 54.66
CA ASP A 755 20.82 -24.52 53.25
C ASP A 755 19.75 -25.38 52.56
N ALA A 756 18.67 -25.69 53.28
CA ALA A 756 17.58 -26.60 52.88
C ALA A 756 18.07 -28.00 52.41
N ASN A 757 19.13 -28.50 53.03
CA ASN A 757 19.80 -29.75 52.68
C ASN A 757 19.89 -30.69 53.90
N PHE A 758 20.32 -31.94 53.70
CA PHE A 758 20.45 -32.93 54.79
C PHE A 758 21.84 -33.55 54.87
N LYS A 759 22.18 -34.06 56.05
CA LYS A 759 23.37 -34.85 56.32
C LYS A 759 23.00 -36.08 57.13
N CYS A 760 23.33 -37.27 56.63
CA CYS A 760 23.12 -38.52 57.35
C CYS A 760 24.22 -38.79 58.38
N ARG A 761 23.82 -39.14 59.61
CA ARG A 761 24.68 -39.72 60.65
C ARG A 761 24.50 -41.24 60.63
N CYS A 762 25.41 -41.93 59.96
CA CYS A 762 25.34 -43.38 59.78
C CYS A 762 25.57 -44.15 61.08
N HIS A 763 24.87 -45.27 61.22
CA HIS A 763 25.09 -46.23 62.30
C HIS A 763 26.37 -47.05 62.04
N ALA A 764 26.85 -47.74 63.10
CA ALA A 764 28.08 -48.51 63.03
C ALA A 764 28.10 -49.49 61.85
N TRP A 765 29.27 -49.62 61.22
CA TRP A 765 29.53 -50.40 60.01
C TRP A 765 28.95 -49.85 58.70
N TRP A 766 28.31 -48.67 58.68
CA TRP A 766 27.83 -48.03 57.44
C TRP A 766 28.51 -46.69 57.13
N GLU A 767 28.69 -46.40 55.84
CA GLU A 767 29.18 -45.12 55.30
C GLU A 767 28.40 -44.71 54.03
N GLY A 768 28.76 -43.56 53.45
CA GLY A 768 28.09 -42.98 52.27
C GLY A 768 27.11 -41.87 52.64
N THR A 769 26.73 -41.04 51.66
CA THR A 769 25.88 -39.86 51.91
C THR A 769 24.45 -40.19 52.32
N LYS A 770 24.01 -41.43 52.07
CA LYS A 770 22.74 -42.00 52.54
C LYS A 770 22.93 -43.27 53.39
N CYS A 771 24.13 -43.50 53.92
CA CYS A 771 24.46 -44.71 54.71
C CYS A 771 24.24 -46.02 53.93
N ASP A 772 24.52 -45.97 52.63
CA ASP A 772 24.28 -47.01 51.63
C ASP A 772 25.37 -48.09 51.56
N ARG A 773 26.58 -47.80 52.07
CA ARG A 773 27.78 -48.64 51.93
C ARG A 773 28.19 -49.24 53.27
N ARG A 774 28.93 -50.36 53.25
CA ARG A 774 29.30 -51.11 54.46
C ARG A 774 30.82 -51.21 54.63
N ILE A 775 31.29 -50.96 55.86
CA ILE A 775 32.71 -50.94 56.23
C ILE A 775 33.21 -52.36 56.54
N LEU A 776 34.35 -52.74 55.95
CA LEU A 776 35.09 -53.99 56.20
C LEU A 776 36.57 -53.65 56.44
N HIS A 777 37.17 -54.20 57.49
CA HIS A 777 38.50 -53.78 57.96
C HIS A 777 39.42 -54.99 58.16
N ILE A 778 40.56 -55.02 57.47
CA ILE A 778 41.62 -56.03 57.64
C ILE A 778 42.90 -55.30 58.12
N PRO A 779 43.53 -55.70 59.24
CA PRO A 779 44.69 -54.99 59.78
C PRO A 779 46.02 -55.57 59.31
N TYR A 780 46.78 -54.81 58.52
CA TYR A 780 48.24 -54.96 58.44
C TYR A 780 48.89 -53.57 58.37
N LYS A 781 49.78 -53.28 59.33
CA LYS A 781 50.73 -52.15 59.28
C LYS A 781 52.14 -52.73 59.28
N PRO A 782 52.96 -52.51 58.23
CA PRO A 782 54.38 -52.84 58.29
C PRO A 782 55.13 -51.91 59.25
N LEU A 783 56.23 -52.41 59.82
CA LEU A 783 56.94 -51.80 60.94
C LEU A 783 57.99 -50.77 60.47
N SER A 784 57.50 -49.62 59.99
CA SER A 784 58.31 -48.41 59.82
C SER A 784 57.46 -47.18 60.22
N GLU A 785 57.53 -46.61 61.41
CA GLU A 785 58.65 -46.50 62.37
C GLU A 785 59.95 -45.98 61.71
N ARG A 786 60.43 -44.77 62.05
CA ARG A 786 59.88 -43.69 62.89
C ARG A 786 60.67 -42.40 62.58
N MET A 787 60.36 -41.32 63.31
CA MET A 787 61.09 -40.05 63.37
C MET A 787 60.87 -39.03 62.24
N LEU A 788 60.99 -37.75 62.66
CA LEU A 788 60.69 -36.50 61.95
C LEU A 788 59.20 -36.34 61.55
N GLN A 789 58.52 -35.21 61.80
CA GLN A 789 58.99 -33.90 62.26
C GLN A 789 58.02 -33.20 63.24
N GLU A 790 58.59 -32.27 64.01
CA GLU A 790 57.99 -31.47 65.11
C GLU A 790 57.04 -30.34 64.63
N PRO A 791 56.22 -29.73 65.52
CA PRO A 791 55.08 -28.90 65.13
C PRO A 791 55.45 -27.46 64.70
N PHE A 792 55.94 -27.30 63.47
CA PHE A 792 56.38 -25.99 62.95
C PHE A 792 55.26 -24.97 62.64
N TRP A 793 54.03 -25.43 62.35
CA TRP A 793 52.96 -24.55 61.83
C TRP A 793 52.24 -23.71 62.89
N LEU A 794 52.20 -24.15 64.16
CA LEU A 794 51.55 -23.38 65.23
C LEU A 794 52.37 -22.13 65.60
N GLY A 795 53.70 -22.18 65.51
CA GLY A 795 54.56 -21.00 65.70
C GLY A 795 54.44 -19.97 64.58
N LEU A 796 54.23 -20.40 63.33
CA LEU A 796 54.07 -19.49 62.19
C LEU A 796 52.80 -18.62 62.33
N ILE A 797 51.70 -19.23 62.77
CA ILE A 797 50.41 -18.53 62.94
C ILE A 797 50.49 -17.50 64.07
N THR A 798 51.12 -17.81 65.21
CA THR A 798 51.23 -16.83 66.31
C THR A 798 52.12 -15.64 65.94
N VAL A 799 53.24 -15.86 65.22
CA VAL A 799 54.11 -14.78 64.74
C VAL A 799 53.41 -13.86 63.75
N THR A 800 52.64 -14.40 62.79
CA THR A 800 51.90 -13.57 61.83
C THR A 800 50.81 -12.72 62.49
N VAL A 801 50.08 -13.26 63.47
CA VAL A 801 49.06 -12.49 64.23
C VAL A 801 49.70 -11.38 65.06
N VAL A 802 50.81 -11.65 65.76
CA VAL A 802 51.52 -10.63 66.55
C VAL A 802 52.07 -9.51 65.66
N LEU A 803 52.66 -9.85 64.50
CA LEU A 803 53.14 -8.85 63.54
C LEU A 803 51.99 -8.05 62.90
N ALA A 804 50.82 -8.65 62.66
CA ALA A 804 49.64 -7.92 62.17
C ALA A 804 49.12 -6.91 63.21
N VAL A 805 49.05 -7.30 64.48
CA VAL A 805 48.63 -6.40 65.58
C VAL A 805 49.63 -5.25 65.77
N LEU A 806 50.94 -5.53 65.76
CA LEU A 806 51.97 -4.50 65.82
C LEU A 806 51.96 -3.58 64.59
N GLY A 807 51.70 -4.13 63.39
CA GLY A 807 51.54 -3.37 62.15
C GLY A 807 50.35 -2.42 62.19
N LEU A 808 49.20 -2.87 62.70
CA LEU A 808 48.02 -2.02 62.92
C LEU A 808 48.31 -0.91 63.93
N PHE A 809 49.00 -1.21 65.04
CA PHE A 809 49.38 -0.20 66.03
C PHE A 809 50.39 0.83 65.47
N TRP A 810 51.31 0.40 64.61
CA TRP A 810 52.27 1.27 63.92
C TRP A 810 51.60 2.16 62.86
N CYS A 811 50.62 1.62 62.12
CA CYS A 811 49.85 2.36 61.14
C CYS A 811 48.92 3.40 61.79
N ALA A 812 48.22 3.02 62.86
CA ALA A 812 47.35 3.93 63.63
C ALA A 812 48.15 5.09 64.27
N LYS A 813 49.39 4.82 64.74
CA LYS A 813 50.23 5.83 65.40
C LYS A 813 50.89 6.83 64.41
N ARG A 814 50.87 6.59 63.10
CA ARG A 814 51.64 7.40 62.12
C ARG A 814 50.81 8.27 61.17
N HIS A 815 49.48 8.14 61.11
CA HIS A 815 48.68 8.91 60.15
C HIS A 815 47.34 9.47 60.66
N PHE A 816 47.23 9.70 61.98
CA PHE A 816 45.97 10.09 62.64
C PHE A 816 45.97 11.42 63.43
N PRO A 817 46.60 12.50 62.89
CA PRO A 817 46.12 13.85 63.21
C PRO A 817 46.10 14.78 61.99
N GLU A 818 45.07 14.71 61.13
CA GLU A 818 44.87 15.73 60.06
C GLU A 818 43.48 15.72 59.36
N LYS A 819 42.57 14.79 59.68
CA LYS A 819 41.30 14.61 58.93
C LYS A 819 40.01 14.50 59.74
N LEU A 820 40.03 14.70 61.05
CA LEU A 820 38.82 14.58 61.89
C LEU A 820 38.00 15.88 61.98
N GLU A 821 38.61 17.04 61.72
CA GLU A 821 37.95 18.36 61.86
C GLU A 821 37.10 18.74 60.64
N LYS A 822 37.18 18.01 59.52
CA LYS A 822 36.58 18.41 58.23
C LYS A 822 35.22 17.79 57.90
N LEU A 823 34.48 17.31 58.90
CA LEU A 823 33.09 16.84 58.76
C LEU A 823 32.14 17.29 59.90
N LEU A 824 32.64 17.97 60.94
CA LEU A 824 31.83 18.46 62.07
C LEU A 824 31.53 19.97 62.01
N GLN A 825 31.65 20.60 60.83
CA GLN A 825 31.57 22.06 60.70
C GLN A 825 30.93 22.61 59.40
N GLU A 826 30.23 21.78 58.60
CA GLU A 826 29.43 22.26 57.45
C GLU A 826 27.92 21.95 57.55
N GLU A 827 27.45 21.36 58.65
CA GLU A 827 26.00 21.22 58.96
C GLU A 827 25.45 22.41 59.79
N ASN A 828 26.20 23.52 59.89
CA ASN A 828 25.69 24.71 60.58
C ASN A 828 26.14 26.04 59.94
N GLU A 829 25.27 27.04 60.04
CA GLU A 829 25.49 28.46 59.69
C GLU A 829 25.82 28.81 58.22
N ARG A 830 24.84 28.49 57.38
CA ARG A 830 24.46 29.24 56.17
C ARG A 830 24.27 30.75 56.44
N ASN A 831 25.34 31.57 56.63
CA ASN A 831 25.24 33.04 56.60
C ASN A 831 26.55 33.85 56.39
N ARG A 832 26.75 34.34 55.14
CA ARG A 832 27.30 35.69 54.80
C ARG A 832 28.86 35.89 54.93
N PRO A 833 29.47 37.03 54.46
CA PRO A 833 30.06 37.03 53.10
C PRO A 833 31.46 37.72 52.88
N TYR A 834 32.00 37.54 51.66
CA TYR A 834 32.82 38.50 50.87
C TYR A 834 34.33 38.77 51.22
N ILE A 835 35.13 39.04 50.15
CA ILE A 835 36.45 39.73 50.08
C ILE A 835 37.77 38.97 50.44
N SER A 836 38.43 38.46 49.37
CA SER A 836 39.76 38.88 48.83
C SER A 836 41.13 38.64 49.53
N ASN A 837 42.15 38.56 48.64
CA ASN A 837 43.59 38.88 48.75
C ASN A 837 44.65 37.83 49.25
N ARG A 838 45.56 37.49 48.31
CA ARG A 838 47.05 37.42 48.43
C ARG A 838 47.73 36.29 49.25
N HIS A 839 48.94 35.82 48.91
CA HIS A 839 49.67 35.73 47.62
C HIS A 839 50.93 34.82 47.72
N CYS A 840 51.61 34.58 46.58
CA CYS A 840 52.89 33.88 46.36
C CYS A 840 54.10 34.42 47.17
N PRO A 841 55.26 33.70 47.27
CA PRO A 841 56.22 33.45 46.15
C PRO A 841 56.55 31.94 45.95
N SER A 842 57.07 31.41 44.82
CA SER A 842 58.19 31.79 43.91
C SER A 842 59.60 31.52 44.52
N VAL A 843 60.67 31.16 43.79
CA VAL A 843 61.29 31.78 42.58
C VAL A 843 62.01 30.71 41.72
N ARG A 844 62.16 31.00 40.40
CA ARG A 844 63.36 30.81 39.53
C ARG A 844 62.99 30.25 38.14
N GLU A 845 63.22 30.89 37.01
CA GLU A 845 63.74 32.22 36.58
C GLU A 845 63.02 32.54 35.22
N ARG A 846 63.07 33.67 34.50
CA ARG A 846 63.95 34.86 34.39
C ARG A 846 63.20 35.98 33.59
N THR A 847 63.59 37.26 33.74
CA THR A 847 63.52 38.41 32.75
C THR A 847 62.24 38.74 31.94
N LEU A 848 61.88 40.01 31.63
CA LEU A 848 62.19 41.34 32.20
C LEU A 848 61.21 42.42 31.61
N ALA A 849 60.74 43.35 32.45
CA ALA A 849 60.37 44.76 32.20
C ALA A 849 59.56 45.28 30.95
N VAL A 850 58.41 45.92 31.27
CA VAL A 850 57.92 47.24 30.77
C VAL A 850 57.08 47.34 29.46
N SER A 851 56.12 48.29 29.51
CA SER A 851 55.15 48.88 28.55
C SER A 851 55.46 48.86 27.02
N ALA A 852 54.48 48.94 26.09
CA ALA A 852 53.09 49.42 26.19
C ALA A 852 52.11 48.89 25.08
N THR A 853 50.80 49.00 25.35
CA THR A 853 49.64 49.21 24.42
C THR A 853 49.33 48.31 23.19
N ARG A 854 48.06 47.85 23.16
CA ARG A 854 47.07 47.66 22.04
C ARG A 854 47.09 46.43 21.11
N ASP A 855 45.85 45.98 20.87
CA ASP A 855 45.17 45.41 19.68
C ASP A 855 45.74 44.20 18.89
N GLY A 856 44.85 43.27 18.49
CA GLY A 856 44.90 42.67 17.14
C GLY A 856 44.89 41.13 16.93
N LEU A 857 43.70 40.57 16.66
CA LEU A 857 43.37 39.59 15.59
C LEU A 857 44.26 38.35 15.27
N ALA A 858 43.72 37.17 15.62
CA ALA A 858 43.19 36.12 14.69
C ALA A 858 44.07 35.29 13.71
N MET A 859 43.48 34.16 13.27
CA MET A 859 43.81 33.31 12.09
C MET A 859 45.14 32.51 12.12
N ALA A 860 45.27 31.31 11.55
CA ALA A 860 44.33 30.36 10.92
C ALA A 860 44.98 28.95 10.79
N ALA A 861 44.21 27.98 10.26
CA ALA A 861 44.66 26.89 9.36
C ALA A 861 45.74 25.87 9.84
N SER A 862 45.77 24.60 9.42
CA SER A 862 44.81 23.68 8.76
C SER A 862 45.58 22.40 8.44
N GLY A 863 44.95 21.22 8.55
CA GLY A 863 45.41 19.98 7.92
C GLY A 863 46.69 19.32 8.48
N GLY A 864 46.89 18.01 8.28
CA GLY A 864 45.98 17.05 7.67
C GLY A 864 46.70 15.85 7.03
N SER A 865 45.93 14.85 6.59
CA SER A 865 46.39 13.61 5.93
C SER A 865 47.24 12.68 6.83
N GLY A 866 47.42 11.41 6.43
CA GLY A 866 48.32 10.50 7.18
C GLY A 866 48.24 8.98 6.96
N ASN A 867 47.26 8.47 6.20
CA ASN A 867 47.18 7.08 5.71
C ASN A 867 47.07 5.89 6.70
N ARG A 868 46.19 4.96 6.28
CA ARG A 868 46.06 3.58 6.76
C ARG A 868 47.31 2.72 6.47
N ALA A 869 47.34 1.58 7.17
CA ALA A 869 48.08 0.35 6.89
C ALA A 869 49.61 0.35 7.16
N GLY A 870 50.17 -0.68 7.81
CA GLY A 870 49.51 -1.84 8.43
C GLY A 870 50.49 -2.98 8.77
N ALA A 871 49.93 -4.15 9.11
CA ALA A 871 50.59 -5.44 9.33
C ALA A 871 51.50 -5.60 10.59
N GLU A 872 50.96 -6.34 11.55
CA GLU A 872 51.71 -7.32 12.34
C GLU A 872 52.15 -8.53 11.46
N PRO A 873 52.96 -9.51 11.94
CA PRO A 873 53.79 -9.54 13.15
C PRO A 873 55.20 -10.18 12.98
N LYS A 874 55.92 -10.28 14.12
CA LYS A 874 56.85 -11.35 14.56
C LYS A 874 58.33 -11.01 14.74
N THR A 875 58.90 -11.73 15.72
CA THR A 875 60.21 -11.58 16.35
C THR A 875 61.13 -12.74 16.02
N LEU A 876 62.45 -12.49 15.99
CA LEU A 876 63.45 -13.35 16.65
C LEU A 876 64.84 -12.68 16.66
N LEU A 877 65.62 -12.89 17.72
CA LEU A 877 66.98 -13.40 17.53
C LEU A 877 67.45 -14.22 18.75
N GLY A 878 67.19 -15.52 18.68
CA GLY A 878 67.54 -16.52 19.69
C GLY A 878 68.02 -17.83 19.06
N ARG A 879 68.96 -17.73 18.09
CA ARG A 879 69.76 -18.81 17.45
C ARG A 879 69.07 -20.19 17.34
N LEU A 880 68.63 -20.64 16.16
CA LEU A 880 69.52 -21.14 15.10
C LEU A 880 68.77 -21.44 13.77
N ALA A 881 69.52 -21.51 12.66
CA ALA A 881 69.16 -22.09 11.36
C ALA A 881 68.09 -21.38 10.48
N SER A 882 68.06 -21.77 9.20
CA SER A 882 67.34 -21.18 8.05
C SER A 882 66.92 -22.31 7.06
N PRO A 883 66.27 -22.06 5.90
CA PRO A 883 65.54 -20.88 5.40
C PRO A 883 64.08 -21.21 4.99
N SER A 884 63.36 -20.28 4.35
CA SER A 884 62.13 -20.56 3.55
C SER A 884 62.48 -20.75 2.05
N PRO A 885 61.56 -21.16 1.14
CA PRO A 885 60.61 -20.16 0.56
C PRO A 885 59.32 -20.67 -0.15
N ARG A 886 58.57 -19.72 -0.72
CA ARG A 886 57.56 -19.80 -1.84
C ARG A 886 56.18 -20.41 -1.55
N LYS A 887 55.14 -20.10 -2.37
CA LYS A 887 54.61 -18.80 -2.87
C LYS A 887 53.28 -19.07 -3.62
N LYS A 888 52.32 -18.14 -3.57
CA LYS A 888 51.06 -18.15 -4.35
C LYS A 888 51.33 -18.25 -5.87
N ARG A 889 50.42 -18.90 -6.64
CA ARG A 889 49.93 -18.31 -7.91
C ARG A 889 48.55 -18.81 -8.39
N ASN A 890 47.60 -17.87 -8.38
CA ASN A 890 46.55 -17.49 -9.35
C ASN A 890 45.70 -18.51 -10.16
N ASN A 891 44.46 -18.06 -10.36
CA ASN A 891 43.66 -18.03 -11.62
C ASN A 891 42.71 -19.18 -12.03
N SER A 892 41.49 -18.74 -12.37
CA SER A 892 40.53 -19.23 -13.40
C SER A 892 40.16 -20.72 -13.49
N THR A 893 38.88 -20.97 -13.17
CA THR A 893 37.83 -21.55 -14.04
C THR A 893 38.20 -22.07 -15.46
N PRO A 894 37.39 -22.97 -16.07
CA PRO A 894 36.52 -24.02 -15.49
C PRO A 894 36.61 -25.38 -16.27
N THR A 895 36.02 -26.48 -15.80
CA THR A 895 35.56 -27.60 -16.69
C THR A 895 34.67 -28.66 -16.01
N LYS A 896 33.98 -29.47 -16.82
CA LYS A 896 33.01 -30.52 -16.45
C LYS A 896 33.67 -31.90 -16.19
N LYS A 897 33.14 -32.68 -15.23
CA LYS A 897 32.69 -34.08 -15.43
C LYS A 897 31.93 -34.62 -14.20
N SER A 898 31.26 -35.77 -14.34
CA SER A 898 30.24 -36.32 -13.43
C SER A 898 30.48 -37.80 -13.06
N SER A 899 29.60 -38.35 -12.20
CA SER A 899 29.45 -39.77 -11.81
C SER A 899 30.50 -40.36 -10.84
N ALA A 900 30.22 -41.40 -10.01
CA ALA A 900 28.97 -41.89 -9.39
C ALA A 900 29.27 -43.00 -8.34
N SER A 901 28.29 -43.36 -7.50
CA SER A 901 28.12 -44.66 -6.80
C SER A 901 29.12 -44.98 -5.63
N GLU A 902 28.83 -45.82 -4.62
CA GLU A 902 27.58 -46.46 -4.16
C GLU A 902 27.62 -47.08 -2.74
N LYS A 903 26.43 -47.47 -2.22
CA LYS A 903 26.08 -48.58 -1.28
C LYS A 903 26.51 -48.57 0.21
N LYS A 904 25.49 -48.64 1.10
CA LYS A 904 25.23 -49.60 2.25
C LYS A 904 24.22 -48.98 3.25
N GLN A 905 23.57 -49.63 4.25
CA GLN A 905 22.96 -50.96 4.53
C GLN A 905 22.25 -50.84 5.93
N ILE A 906 21.19 -51.53 6.37
CA ILE A 906 20.11 -52.36 5.75
C ILE A 906 19.00 -52.67 6.81
N LEU A 907 17.75 -53.00 6.40
CA LEU A 907 16.58 -53.48 7.19
C LEU A 907 15.95 -52.49 8.22
N GLN A 908 14.66 -52.56 8.61
CA GLN A 908 13.46 -53.43 8.38
C GLN A 908 12.19 -52.52 8.55
N GLN A 909 10.89 -52.76 8.24
CA GLN A 909 9.97 -53.86 7.83
C GLN A 909 9.14 -53.40 6.58
N LEU A 910 8.17 -54.06 5.91
CA LEU A 910 7.11 -55.09 6.17
C LEU A 910 5.89 -54.56 6.98
N VAL A 911 4.60 -54.90 6.73
CA VAL A 911 3.93 -55.88 5.82
C VAL A 911 2.78 -55.21 5.00
N SER A 912 2.42 -55.78 3.83
CA SER A 912 1.27 -55.40 2.94
C SER A 912 0.43 -56.64 2.55
N PRO A 913 -0.73 -56.53 1.86
CA PRO A 913 -0.84 -56.54 0.37
C PRO A 913 -1.82 -55.48 -0.21
N ALA A 914 -1.77 -54.97 -1.46
CA ALA A 914 -1.79 -55.56 -2.84
C ALA A 914 -3.19 -56.08 -3.26
N LEU A 915 -3.75 -55.94 -4.48
CA LEU A 915 -3.32 -55.73 -5.90
C LEU A 915 -4.44 -54.97 -6.71
N ASN A 916 -4.44 -54.70 -8.03
CA ASN A 916 -3.46 -54.18 -9.03
C ASN A 916 -4.13 -54.03 -10.45
N ALA A 917 -3.58 -53.19 -11.35
CA ALA A 917 -3.78 -53.10 -12.83
C ALA A 917 -5.13 -52.59 -13.44
N GLY A 918 -5.11 -52.04 -14.68
CA GLY A 918 -6.31 -51.94 -15.57
C GLY A 918 -6.48 -50.72 -16.51
N GLU A 919 -5.86 -50.76 -17.70
CA GLU A 919 -5.97 -49.93 -18.94
C GLU A 919 -7.28 -49.21 -19.43
N SER A 920 -7.06 -48.27 -20.37
CA SER A 920 -7.82 -47.96 -21.62
C SER A 920 -8.89 -46.84 -21.70
N ILE A 921 -9.12 -46.38 -22.95
CA ILE A 921 -10.11 -45.38 -23.42
C ILE A 921 -10.86 -46.03 -24.61
N PRO A 922 -12.20 -45.92 -24.72
CA PRO A 922 -12.84 -45.15 -25.82
C PRO A 922 -13.93 -44.18 -25.28
N LEU A 923 -14.32 -43.03 -25.87
CA LEU A 923 -14.49 -42.56 -27.26
C LEU A 923 -15.91 -42.82 -27.87
N SER A 924 -16.57 -41.73 -28.26
CA SER A 924 -17.73 -41.58 -29.18
C SER A 924 -19.17 -41.93 -28.75
N SER A 925 -20.04 -40.90 -28.69
CA SER A 925 -21.25 -40.74 -29.55
C SER A 925 -21.88 -39.36 -29.28
N ASN A 926 -21.68 -38.33 -30.12
CA ASN A 926 -22.49 -38.00 -31.30
C ASN A 926 -24.02 -37.96 -31.10
N SER A 927 -24.58 -36.74 -31.07
CA SER A 927 -25.58 -36.30 -32.06
C SER A 927 -25.80 -34.79 -32.02
N LEU A 928 -25.76 -34.12 -33.18
CA LEU A 928 -26.30 -32.75 -33.37
C LEU A 928 -27.83 -32.81 -33.46
N SER A 929 -28.51 -31.76 -32.99
CA SER A 929 -29.72 -31.11 -33.59
C SER A 929 -30.50 -30.32 -32.52
N VAL A 930 -31.24 -29.24 -32.79
CA VAL A 930 -31.38 -28.30 -33.94
C VAL A 930 -32.10 -27.05 -33.39
N GLU A 931 -31.77 -25.84 -33.87
CA GLU A 931 -32.52 -24.59 -33.62
C GLU A 931 -33.77 -24.46 -34.53
N PRO A 932 -34.66 -23.46 -34.40
CA PRO A 932 -35.10 -22.69 -33.22
C PRO A 932 -36.65 -22.57 -33.16
N SER A 933 -37.21 -21.95 -32.10
CA SER A 933 -38.59 -21.37 -32.18
C SER A 933 -38.87 -20.22 -31.19
N THR A 934 -38.55 -19.00 -31.62
CA THR A 934 -39.40 -17.79 -31.56
C THR A 934 -40.42 -17.55 -30.42
N SER A 935 -40.29 -16.35 -29.83
CA SER A 935 -41.35 -15.33 -29.63
C SER A 935 -42.34 -15.39 -28.44
N SER A 936 -42.75 -14.16 -28.05
CA SER A 936 -43.93 -13.76 -27.22
C SER A 936 -44.14 -14.49 -25.89
N ALA A 937 -43.80 -13.93 -24.72
CA ALA A 937 -44.28 -12.69 -24.08
C ALA A 937 -45.61 -12.82 -23.30
N GLU A 938 -45.75 -11.91 -22.33
CA GLU A 938 -46.99 -11.47 -21.67
C GLU A 938 -47.72 -12.36 -20.62
N THR A 939 -47.49 -11.96 -19.35
CA THR A 939 -48.52 -11.57 -18.36
C THR A 939 -49.51 -12.61 -17.77
N SER A 940 -49.07 -13.18 -16.65
CA SER A 940 -49.54 -12.77 -15.30
C SER A 940 -50.73 -13.46 -14.59
N PHE A 941 -50.68 -13.31 -13.26
CA PHE A 941 -51.77 -13.20 -12.27
C PHE A 941 -52.63 -14.41 -11.84
N THR A 942 -52.50 -14.70 -10.53
CA THR A 942 -53.49 -15.34 -9.62
C THR A 942 -53.75 -16.85 -9.80
N ALA A 943 -54.19 -17.61 -8.79
CA ALA A 943 -54.64 -17.24 -7.44
C ALA A 943 -54.14 -18.18 -6.32
N LYS A 944 -54.36 -17.75 -5.07
CA LYS A 944 -54.14 -18.50 -3.81
C LYS A 944 -54.77 -19.89 -3.82
N LEU A 945 -54.16 -20.83 -3.09
CA LEU A 945 -54.88 -21.80 -2.26
C LEU A 945 -54.02 -22.32 -1.09
N THR A 946 -54.44 -21.98 0.13
CA THR A 946 -54.18 -22.67 1.40
C THR A 946 -55.55 -23.26 1.85
N PRO A 947 -55.69 -24.19 2.83
CA PRO A 947 -54.79 -24.40 3.97
C PRO A 947 -54.63 -25.84 4.52
N ASP A 948 -53.92 -25.92 5.65
CA ASP A 948 -54.35 -26.58 6.90
C ASP A 948 -53.52 -27.77 7.44
N GLN A 949 -53.62 -27.87 8.77
CA GLN A 949 -53.32 -28.96 9.69
C GLN A 949 -51.93 -29.07 10.31
N THR A 950 -52.00 -29.21 11.64
CA THR A 950 -50.92 -29.23 12.62
C THR A 950 -50.94 -30.59 13.31
N LEU A 951 -49.84 -30.96 14.00
CA LEU A 951 -49.98 -31.85 15.15
C LEU A 951 -48.93 -31.56 16.23
N LYS A 952 -49.28 -31.88 17.48
CA LYS A 952 -48.46 -31.69 18.69
C LYS A 952 -48.10 -33.03 19.32
N LEU A 953 -47.00 -33.07 20.06
CA LEU A 953 -46.83 -33.60 21.44
C LEU A 953 -45.39 -33.24 21.86
N GLU A 954 -45.02 -32.66 23.01
CA GLU A 954 -45.55 -32.56 24.38
C GLU A 954 -45.46 -33.81 25.27
N LYS A 955 -44.52 -33.80 26.24
CA LYS A 955 -44.65 -34.20 27.68
C LYS A 955 -43.25 -34.40 28.34
N LYS A 956 -43.04 -34.37 29.68
CA LYS A 956 -43.55 -33.55 30.83
C LYS A 956 -42.94 -34.07 32.16
N VAL A 957 -43.13 -33.34 33.28
CA VAL A 957 -43.25 -33.85 34.70
C VAL A 957 -41.96 -34.38 35.37
N THR A 958 -41.65 -34.30 36.68
CA THR A 958 -41.77 -33.32 37.83
C THR A 958 -40.56 -33.63 38.78
N PHE A 959 -40.41 -33.38 40.11
CA PHE A 959 -41.15 -32.93 41.31
C PHE A 959 -40.10 -32.59 42.42
N ALA A 960 -40.44 -32.23 43.67
CA ALA A 960 -40.83 -30.93 44.21
C ALA A 960 -40.80 -30.96 45.77
N ARG A 961 -40.62 -29.78 46.42
CA ARG A 961 -41.23 -29.33 47.72
C ARG A 961 -40.52 -29.55 49.10
N LEU A 962 -40.91 -28.67 50.06
CA LEU A 962 -40.69 -28.62 51.54
C LEU A 962 -39.35 -27.96 52.01
N LEU A 963 -39.26 -27.16 53.10
CA LEU A 963 -40.23 -26.65 54.12
C LEU A 963 -39.71 -25.37 54.86
N ASP A 964 -40.64 -24.49 55.33
CA ASP A 964 -40.61 -23.55 56.51
C ASP A 964 -39.45 -22.53 56.75
N LYS A 965 -39.50 -21.49 57.63
CA LYS A 965 -40.54 -20.54 58.18
C LYS A 965 -39.83 -19.51 59.15
N VAL A 966 -40.58 -18.64 59.88
CA VAL A 966 -40.13 -17.64 60.93
C VAL A 966 -39.56 -16.33 60.34
N SER A 967 -39.79 -15.07 60.77
CA SER A 967 -40.66 -14.32 61.74
C SER A 967 -40.75 -12.84 61.23
N SER A 968 -41.85 -12.06 61.27
CA SER A 968 -42.46 -11.27 62.39
C SER A 968 -41.47 -10.47 63.27
N GLU A 969 -41.68 -9.24 63.75
CA GLU A 969 -42.77 -8.23 63.67
C GLU A 969 -42.26 -6.82 64.11
N MET A 970 -43.15 -5.80 64.25
CA MET A 970 -42.96 -4.51 65.00
C MET A 970 -42.04 -3.42 64.37
N SER A 971 -42.23 -2.09 64.55
CA SER A 971 -43.32 -1.33 65.21
C SER A 971 -43.57 0.09 64.64
N SER A 972 -44.67 0.69 65.12
CA SER A 972 -45.09 2.12 65.21
C SER A 972 -44.01 3.19 65.48
N GLY A 973 -44.25 4.52 65.34
CA GLY A 973 -45.49 5.31 65.14
C GLY A 973 -45.21 6.68 64.45
N SER A 974 -46.20 7.52 64.08
CA SER A 974 -46.96 8.49 64.91
C SER A 974 -46.09 9.61 65.54
N GLU A 975 -46.41 10.92 65.56
CA GLU A 975 -47.64 11.73 65.32
C GLU A 975 -47.25 13.12 64.72
N LEU A 976 -48.10 13.86 63.97
CA LEU A 976 -48.99 15.00 64.36
C LEU A 976 -48.31 16.13 65.21
N GLU A 977 -48.57 17.44 65.07
CA GLU A 977 -49.52 18.24 64.24
C GLU A 977 -49.17 19.77 64.24
N VAL A 978 -49.87 20.58 63.40
CA VAL A 978 -50.25 22.03 63.56
C VAL A 978 -49.14 23.11 63.78
N GLY A 979 -49.16 24.31 63.18
CA GLY A 979 -50.09 24.97 62.25
C GLY A 979 -49.69 26.43 61.91
N GLY A 980 -50.51 27.18 61.15
CA GLY A 980 -50.28 28.59 60.76
C GLY A 980 -50.87 29.63 61.76
N PRO A 981 -51.46 30.78 61.34
CA PRO A 981 -51.68 31.28 59.95
C PRO A 981 -51.65 32.84 59.74
N LYS A 982 -51.97 33.30 58.50
CA LYS A 982 -52.35 34.69 58.07
C LYS A 982 -51.21 35.75 58.12
N GLY A 983 -51.18 36.83 57.33
CA GLY A 983 -52.01 37.37 56.22
C GLY A 983 -51.27 38.60 55.62
N SER A 984 -51.78 39.45 54.70
CA SER A 984 -53.02 39.48 53.91
C SER A 984 -52.92 40.52 52.76
N SER A 985 -53.76 40.35 51.72
CA SER A 985 -54.40 41.42 50.89
C SER A 985 -53.58 42.48 50.10
N SER A 986 -53.69 42.35 48.77
CA SER A 986 -54.33 43.29 47.82
C SER A 986 -53.61 44.48 47.15
N ALA A 987 -53.82 44.53 45.81
CA ALA A 987 -54.12 45.67 44.94
C ALA A 987 -53.00 46.60 44.40
N ASP A 988 -52.98 46.73 43.07
CA ASP A 988 -53.01 47.99 42.27
C ASP A 988 -51.85 49.02 42.36
N GLN A 989 -51.49 49.81 41.33
CA GLN A 989 -51.93 49.90 39.92
C GLN A 989 -50.90 50.67 39.05
N LEU A 990 -51.01 50.54 37.72
CA LEU A 990 -50.75 51.55 36.67
C LEU A 990 -49.42 52.36 36.56
N THR A 991 -48.65 52.01 35.52
CA THR A 991 -48.24 52.88 34.37
C THR A 991 -47.03 53.85 34.35
N ARG A 992 -46.37 53.79 33.18
CA ARG A 992 -45.90 54.88 32.27
C ARG A 992 -44.55 55.61 32.48
N ASN A 993 -43.76 55.52 31.41
CA ASN A 993 -42.97 56.60 30.74
C ASN A 993 -41.78 57.23 31.52
N ALA A 994 -40.72 57.75 30.87
CA ALA A 994 -40.15 57.56 29.53
C ALA A 994 -38.71 58.20 29.52
N ASP A 995 -37.96 58.02 28.43
CA ASP A 995 -36.77 58.81 28.05
C ASP A 995 -37.02 60.35 28.12
N PRO A 996 -36.00 61.28 28.18
CA PRO A 996 -34.70 61.13 27.47
C PRO A 996 -33.42 61.90 27.95
N VAL A 997 -32.24 61.39 27.55
CA VAL A 997 -31.11 62.09 26.85
C VAL A 997 -30.37 63.34 27.46
N LYS A 998 -29.02 63.28 27.44
CA LYS A 998 -27.96 64.30 27.03
C LYS A 998 -26.88 64.82 28.03
N SER A 999 -25.63 64.79 27.51
CA SER A 999 -24.59 65.86 27.52
C SER A 999 -23.73 66.16 28.78
N PRO A 1000 -22.57 66.87 28.66
CA PRO A 1000 -21.75 67.22 27.45
C PRO A 1000 -20.20 67.06 27.61
N ASN A 1001 -19.46 67.57 26.61
CA ASN A 1001 -17.99 67.86 26.53
C ASN A 1001 -17.08 66.65 26.23
N SER A 1002 -16.00 66.72 25.41
CA SER A 1002 -15.37 67.75 24.52
C SER A 1002 -14.14 67.08 23.83
N THR A 1003 -13.52 67.43 22.69
CA THR A 1003 -13.51 68.51 21.65
C THR A 1003 -12.62 67.98 20.46
N SER A 1004 -12.37 68.58 19.27
CA SER A 1004 -12.76 69.82 18.53
C SER A 1004 -12.29 69.73 17.06
N SER A 1005 -12.84 70.59 16.16
CA SER A 1005 -12.25 71.14 14.91
C SER A 1005 -11.56 70.21 13.88
N ASN A 1006 -12.19 69.91 12.72
CA ASN A 1006 -12.20 70.69 11.44
C ASN A 1006 -10.97 70.42 10.53
N GLN A 1007 -11.02 70.39 9.18
CA GLN A 1007 -12.03 70.87 8.19
C GLN A 1007 -11.84 70.14 6.82
N GLY A 1008 -12.81 70.23 5.89
CA GLY A 1008 -12.64 69.91 4.45
C GLY A 1008 -13.34 68.63 3.95
N SER A 1009 -13.80 68.59 2.67
CA SER A 1009 -14.70 67.54 2.16
C SER A 1009 -14.57 67.21 0.65
N ASP A 1010 -15.21 66.09 0.27
CA ASP A 1010 -15.80 65.74 -1.03
C ASP A 1010 -14.95 65.30 -2.27
N SER A 1011 -15.00 63.97 -2.51
CA SER A 1011 -15.56 63.34 -3.74
C SER A 1011 -14.67 62.80 -4.90
N ARG A 1012 -15.24 61.78 -5.58
CA ARG A 1012 -15.08 61.33 -6.99
C ARG A 1012 -13.85 60.52 -7.49
N SER A 1013 -14.11 59.21 -7.65
CA SER A 1013 -14.03 58.40 -8.89
C SER A 1013 -12.80 58.36 -9.83
N SER A 1014 -12.29 57.12 -9.99
CA SER A 1014 -11.95 56.40 -11.25
C SER A 1014 -10.68 56.70 -12.10
N SER A 1015 -10.25 55.63 -12.80
CA SER A 1015 -9.44 55.52 -14.04
C SER A 1015 -7.89 55.44 -13.99
N GLU A 1016 -7.39 54.31 -14.51
CA GLU A 1016 -6.26 54.12 -15.45
C GLU A 1016 -4.76 54.27 -15.04
N THR A 1017 -4.01 53.17 -15.26
CA THR A 1017 -2.64 52.96 -15.86
C THR A 1017 -1.50 54.00 -15.69
N HIS A 1018 -0.19 53.68 -15.68
CA HIS A 1018 0.55 52.57 -16.34
C HIS A 1018 1.98 52.35 -15.74
N LEU A 1019 2.49 51.11 -15.79
CA LEU A 1019 3.92 50.63 -15.88
C LEU A 1019 5.08 51.10 -14.92
N SER A 1020 5.70 50.12 -14.22
CA SER A 1020 7.18 49.91 -14.05
C SER A 1020 8.03 50.88 -13.18
N ILE A 1021 9.21 50.58 -12.59
CA ILE A 1021 10.15 49.42 -12.48
C ILE A 1021 10.67 49.34 -11.00
N GLY A 1022 10.98 48.16 -10.43
CA GLY A 1022 11.83 48.09 -9.21
C GLY A 1022 11.91 46.74 -8.45
N THR A 1023 12.99 45.99 -8.63
CA THR A 1023 13.41 44.80 -7.83
C THR A 1023 14.24 45.23 -6.58
N PRO A 1024 14.62 44.37 -5.58
CA PRO A 1024 14.78 42.91 -5.64
C PRO A 1024 14.50 42.01 -4.40
N SER A 1025 14.49 40.69 -4.64
CA SER A 1025 14.98 39.57 -3.82
C SER A 1025 14.78 39.51 -2.28
N ARG A 1026 14.16 38.43 -1.78
CA ARG A 1026 14.64 37.75 -0.55
C ARG A 1026 14.31 36.25 -0.44
N SER A 1027 15.35 35.45 -0.61
CA SER A 1027 15.69 34.18 0.04
C SER A 1027 14.59 33.33 0.72
N ARG A 1028 14.43 32.08 0.25
CA ARG A 1028 14.09 30.90 1.08
C ARG A 1028 15.15 29.83 0.84
N CYS A 1029 15.71 29.26 1.91
CA CYS A 1029 16.52 28.04 1.86
C CYS A 1029 15.71 26.85 2.36
N MET A 1030 16.05 25.66 1.85
CA MET A 1030 15.60 24.37 2.37
C MET A 1030 16.15 24.11 3.79
N LEU A 1031 15.63 23.07 4.43
CA LEU A 1031 16.48 21.90 4.76
C LEU A 1031 15.61 20.68 5.13
N LEU A 1032 15.91 19.56 4.46
CA LEU A 1032 15.54 18.17 4.76
C LEU A 1032 14.04 17.87 4.89
#